data_AF-A0A7V9USE1-F1
#
_entry.id   AF-A0A7V9USE1-F1
#
_cell.length_a   1.000
_cell.length_b   1.000
_cell.length_c   1.000
_cell.angle_alpha   90.00
_cell.angle_beta   90.00
_cell.angle_gamma   90.00
#
_symmetry.space_group_name_H-M   'P 1'
#
loop_
_entity.id
_entity.type
_entity.pdbx_description
1 polymer ?
#
loop_
_entity_poly.entity_id
_entity_poly.type
_entity_poly.pdbx_seq_one_letter_code
_entity_poly.pdbx_strand_id
1 'polypeptide(L)'
;MKNKTAFSLLFFFICFFICFLSINENLFAQKRKTPPRRTVVGTPQKILTVKPTRDLPPEMQRRLNAFYFAWETIKNNYFDQTFSGLNWENIKKEYEPRVLNTKTDKQLHDLLQEMINRLNRSHFVVIPPEVYQAIEKAKAKVKAKENRIAAEENESESEESGEDDFIFEADENAKFGIGVELRLINNQFVITRVENNSAAEKAGLKTGYAIEKINDVALGEMLVNIEIYYAGFKNIKRHLPAQIVGWFLNGGEDSFVEVSYLDETEQLKNLKIRREKLTGETISIGKNFPEQYLKFETASLNDDVGYVKFNLFALPVVEKFCASLTQLKDKKAIIIDLRGNTGGILGTLIALSGMLTDKSVDLGTQIYKIGSENMVASSKAKNFKGRVVFLVDNQTVSAAEVFAAALQENNRALVIGEKTAGEALPSVSVELPTGAFLLYPIANFKTRNGNFLEGKGVEPNYVVALDRKSLLAGKDSQLEKALGIIKDDKIFPKPIENILTIRTIGSRPPPPAKPKGKTLAEVTIKLPPYVPPKETPAGKDAKSLQVISEFINKIGGEEALGNVSSYTLKGKTEIGVRGSKAEFDFNGYRQKPDKYAEVMESETVGQIREIYTAKNYLLQSDYGIIRELPIQTDTSKIEILSPINNLLKKDFYKSLVYQGSFDRQGKKAHVLEAKTEEGLTIALAFDVESKLLVGYVGQFYAVSFGDYRQIGNLLLPFQIERENLMKITLNEILLNPTIDESNFNKKENCFDKAN
;
A
#
# COMPACT_ATOMS: atom_id res chain seq x y z
N MET A 1 -11.15 -20.68 -0.40
CA MET A 1 -10.99 -19.52 -1.30
C MET A 1 -10.77 -18.29 -0.44
N LYS A 2 -9.56 -18.07 0.07
CA LYS A 2 -9.39 -17.10 1.17
C LYS A 2 -8.01 -16.43 1.18
N ASN A 3 -8.09 -15.13 1.52
CA ASN A 3 -7.06 -14.19 1.99
C ASN A 3 -6.19 -13.54 0.92
N LYS A 4 -6.47 -12.25 0.63
CA LYS A 4 -5.69 -11.39 -0.30
C LYS A 4 -5.87 -9.92 0.10
N THR A 5 -4.90 -9.24 0.73
CA THR A 5 -4.75 -7.74 0.74
C THR A 5 -3.74 -7.08 1.72
N ALA A 6 -2.94 -6.13 1.19
CA ALA A 6 -2.97 -4.66 1.45
C ALA A 6 -1.92 -3.94 0.57
N PHE A 7 -2.20 -2.74 0.03
CA PHE A 7 -1.47 -2.28 -1.18
C PHE A 7 -0.85 -0.87 -1.23
N SER A 8 -0.93 0.02 -0.23
CA SER A 8 -0.33 1.38 -0.39
C SER A 8 1.11 1.54 0.12
N LEU A 9 1.48 0.96 1.28
CA LEU A 9 2.87 0.97 1.80
C LEU A 9 3.67 -0.30 1.50
N LEU A 10 2.98 -1.37 1.13
CA LEU A 10 3.61 -2.65 0.85
C LEU A 10 4.66 -2.49 -0.25
N PHE A 11 4.38 -1.69 -1.26
CA PHE A 11 5.23 -1.48 -2.42
C PHE A 11 6.61 -0.88 -2.09
N PHE A 12 6.68 0.15 -1.23
CA PHE A 12 7.96 0.79 -0.89
C PHE A 12 8.81 -0.10 0.04
N PHE A 13 8.16 -0.80 0.99
CA PHE A 13 8.82 -1.82 1.80
C PHE A 13 9.23 -3.03 0.98
N ILE A 14 8.42 -3.50 0.03
CA ILE A 14 8.77 -4.59 -0.88
C ILE A 14 10.02 -4.18 -1.66
N CYS A 15 10.01 -3.03 -2.33
CA CYS A 15 11.16 -2.57 -3.09
C CYS A 15 12.40 -2.34 -2.21
N PHE A 16 12.28 -1.69 -1.05
CA PHE A 16 13.40 -1.44 -0.15
C PHE A 16 13.95 -2.72 0.50
N PHE A 17 13.09 -3.64 0.92
CA PHE A 17 13.44 -4.85 1.63
C PHE A 17 13.92 -5.96 0.70
N ILE A 18 13.33 -6.10 -0.50
CA ILE A 18 13.89 -6.90 -1.59
C ILE A 18 15.31 -6.40 -1.90
N CYS A 19 15.47 -5.10 -2.09
CA CYS A 19 16.80 -4.51 -2.30
C CYS A 19 17.75 -4.77 -1.11
N PHE A 20 17.26 -4.73 0.14
CA PHE A 20 18.07 -4.98 1.34
C PHE A 20 18.47 -6.46 1.51
N LEU A 21 17.59 -7.40 1.16
CA LEU A 21 17.88 -8.84 1.13
C LEU A 21 18.91 -9.16 0.03
N SER A 22 18.73 -8.58 -1.16
CA SER A 22 19.55 -8.84 -2.36
C SER A 22 20.93 -8.14 -2.35
N ILE A 23 21.04 -6.95 -1.75
CA ILE A 23 22.29 -6.17 -1.72
C ILE A 23 23.19 -6.55 -0.53
N ASN A 24 22.63 -6.95 0.62
CA ASN A 24 23.47 -7.32 1.78
C ASN A 24 24.27 -8.61 1.57
N GLU A 25 23.83 -9.52 0.71
CA GLU A 25 24.68 -10.64 0.26
C GLU A 25 25.96 -10.13 -0.45
N ASN A 26 25.85 -9.03 -1.20
CA ASN A 26 26.93 -8.53 -2.07
C ASN A 26 27.85 -7.48 -1.44
N LEU A 27 27.35 -6.59 -0.59
CA LEU A 27 28.18 -5.53 0.03
C LEU A 27 29.28 -6.08 0.95
N PHE A 28 29.12 -7.31 1.48
CA PHE A 28 30.12 -7.95 2.34
C PHE A 28 31.06 -8.91 1.60
N ALA A 29 30.79 -9.24 0.32
CA ALA A 29 31.75 -9.91 -0.55
C ALA A 29 32.97 -9.00 -0.88
N GLN A 30 32.85 -7.69 -0.68
CA GLN A 30 33.99 -6.76 -0.67
C GLN A 30 34.61 -6.68 0.73
N LYS A 31 35.80 -7.29 0.88
CA LYS A 31 36.62 -7.36 2.10
C LYS A 31 36.63 -6.06 2.92
N ARG A 32 35.81 -5.99 3.98
CA ARG A 32 36.10 -5.17 5.16
C ARG A 32 35.84 -5.96 6.44
N LYS A 33 36.93 -6.21 7.18
CA LYS A 33 36.90 -6.78 8.54
C LYS A 33 36.08 -5.87 9.45
N THR A 34 34.90 -6.31 9.87
CA THR A 34 34.16 -5.70 10.99
C THR A 34 34.04 -6.71 12.14
N PRO A 35 34.06 -6.27 13.42
CA PRO A 35 34.03 -7.17 14.56
C PRO A 35 32.66 -7.86 14.68
N PRO A 36 32.58 -9.02 15.35
CA PRO A 36 31.34 -9.80 15.42
C PRO A 36 30.25 -9.01 16.18
N ARG A 37 29.18 -8.66 15.46
CA ARG A 37 27.93 -8.20 16.08
C ARG A 37 27.28 -9.38 16.78
N ARG A 38 26.92 -9.20 18.06
CA ARG A 38 26.03 -10.14 18.77
C ARG A 38 24.73 -10.30 17.99
N THR A 39 24.48 -11.51 17.51
CA THR A 39 23.23 -11.94 16.91
C THR A 39 22.15 -11.89 17.99
N VAL A 40 21.25 -10.91 17.90
CA VAL A 40 19.95 -11.02 18.57
C VAL A 40 19.10 -11.86 17.63
N VAL A 41 19.11 -13.17 17.87
CA VAL A 41 18.16 -14.10 17.24
C VAL A 41 16.77 -13.61 17.64
N GLY A 42 15.99 -13.14 16.67
CA GLY A 42 14.59 -12.86 16.88
C GLY A 42 13.92 -14.13 17.36
N THR A 43 13.45 -14.15 18.60
CA THR A 43 12.55 -15.19 19.07
C THR A 43 11.39 -15.29 18.08
N PRO A 44 11.02 -16.50 17.61
CA PRO A 44 9.84 -16.66 16.78
C PRO A 44 8.67 -16.00 17.51
N GLN A 45 7.91 -15.16 16.81
CA GLN A 45 6.62 -14.72 17.29
C GLN A 45 5.83 -15.98 17.61
N LYS A 46 5.70 -16.27 18.90
CA LYS A 46 4.73 -17.25 19.38
C LYS A 46 3.41 -16.76 18.82
N ILE A 47 2.82 -17.52 17.91
CA ILE A 47 1.38 -17.48 17.73
C ILE A 47 0.86 -17.80 19.12
N LEU A 48 0.43 -16.77 19.85
CA LEU A 48 -0.23 -16.94 21.13
C LEU A 48 -1.56 -17.59 20.78
N THR A 49 -1.57 -18.91 20.74
CA THR A 49 -2.77 -19.65 21.09
C THR A 49 -3.09 -19.22 22.51
N VAL A 50 -4.00 -18.25 22.63
CA VAL A 50 -4.63 -17.90 23.88
C VAL A 50 -5.15 -19.21 24.46
N LYS A 51 -4.57 -19.66 25.58
CA LYS A 51 -5.15 -20.78 26.32
C LYS A 51 -6.60 -20.39 26.64
N PRO A 52 -7.61 -21.19 26.26
CA PRO A 52 -8.99 -20.83 26.52
C PRO A 52 -9.18 -20.86 28.03
N THR A 53 -9.32 -19.69 28.64
CA THR A 53 -9.62 -19.55 30.08
C THR A 53 -11.13 -19.54 30.35
N ARG A 54 -11.97 -19.73 29.33
CA ARG A 54 -13.43 -19.98 29.43
C ARG A 54 -13.92 -20.68 28.16
N ASP A 55 -14.81 -21.67 28.30
CA ASP A 55 -15.59 -22.22 27.18
C ASP A 55 -16.60 -21.16 26.72
N LEU A 56 -16.13 -20.20 25.91
CA LEU A 56 -16.99 -19.20 25.30
C LEU A 56 -17.68 -19.77 24.06
N PRO A 57 -18.92 -19.36 23.76
CA PRO A 57 -19.56 -19.67 22.48
C PRO A 57 -18.64 -19.29 21.31
N PRO A 58 -18.57 -20.08 20.22
CA PRO A 58 -17.63 -19.84 19.11
C PRO A 58 -17.66 -18.42 18.56
N GLU A 59 -18.84 -17.83 18.42
CA GLU A 59 -19.04 -16.46 17.95
C GLU A 59 -18.46 -15.41 18.90
N MET A 60 -18.63 -15.61 20.21
CA MET A 60 -18.06 -14.74 21.24
C MET A 60 -16.54 -14.86 21.27
N GLN A 61 -16.00 -16.08 21.13
CA GLN A 61 -14.57 -16.31 21.04
C GLN A 61 -13.98 -15.65 19.79
N ARG A 62 -14.67 -15.72 18.64
CA ARG A 62 -14.25 -15.07 17.40
C ARG A 62 -14.17 -13.55 17.57
N ARG A 63 -15.19 -12.93 18.17
CA ARG A 63 -15.20 -11.49 18.47
C ARG A 63 -14.09 -11.08 19.44
N LEU A 64 -13.87 -11.86 20.49
CA LEU A 64 -12.77 -11.65 21.44
C LEU A 64 -11.39 -11.75 20.75
N ASN A 65 -11.22 -12.74 19.87
CA ASN A 65 -9.99 -12.88 19.08
C ASN A 65 -9.78 -11.68 18.16
N ALA A 66 -10.84 -11.15 17.54
CA ALA A 66 -10.75 -9.96 16.70
C ALA A 66 -10.35 -8.70 17.48
N PHE A 67 -10.91 -8.52 18.68
CA PHE A 67 -10.47 -7.47 19.58
C PHE A 67 -8.99 -7.58 19.93
N TYR A 68 -8.52 -8.75 20.37
CA TYR A 68 -7.11 -8.93 20.70
C TYR A 68 -6.20 -8.72 19.50
N PHE A 69 -6.59 -9.24 18.33
CA PHE A 69 -5.83 -9.05 17.11
C PHE A 69 -5.69 -7.57 16.74
N ALA A 70 -6.79 -6.80 16.80
CA ALA A 70 -6.77 -5.37 16.54
C ALA A 70 -5.87 -4.63 17.55
N TRP A 71 -6.04 -4.91 18.85
CA TRP A 71 -5.27 -4.28 19.91
C TRP A 71 -3.77 -4.59 19.82
N GLU A 72 -3.41 -5.86 19.57
CA GLU A 72 -2.01 -6.29 19.40
C GLU A 72 -1.38 -5.73 18.14
N THR A 73 -2.14 -5.66 17.04
CA THR A 73 -1.68 -5.06 15.78
C THR A 73 -1.25 -3.62 16.00
N ILE A 74 -2.10 -2.81 16.65
CA ILE A 74 -1.79 -1.41 16.97
C ILE A 74 -0.58 -1.34 17.91
N LYS A 75 -0.59 -2.13 19.00
CA LYS A 75 0.51 -2.18 19.96
C LYS A 75 1.85 -2.46 19.28
N ASN A 76 1.87 -3.38 18.33
CA ASN A 76 3.09 -3.88 17.71
C ASN A 76 3.60 -2.98 16.58
N ASN A 77 2.71 -2.33 15.83
CA ASN A 77 3.06 -1.68 14.57
C ASN A 77 2.88 -0.16 14.56
N TYR A 78 2.05 0.41 15.44
CA TYR A 78 1.81 1.86 15.49
C TYR A 78 3.10 2.62 15.82
N PHE A 79 3.34 3.71 15.10
CA PHE A 79 4.62 4.44 15.20
C PHE A 79 4.77 5.20 16.52
N ASP A 80 3.69 5.75 17.07
CA ASP A 80 3.70 6.52 18.32
C ASP A 80 3.60 5.56 19.51
N GLN A 81 4.75 5.31 20.14
CA GLN A 81 4.85 4.42 21.31
C GLN A 81 4.20 4.99 22.58
N THR A 82 3.83 6.28 22.58
CA THR A 82 3.09 6.89 23.68
C THR A 82 1.58 6.69 23.54
N PHE A 83 1.10 6.22 22.38
CA PHE A 83 -0.32 6.05 22.06
C PHE A 83 -1.12 7.33 22.35
N SER A 84 -0.62 8.49 21.90
CA SER A 84 -1.21 9.80 22.23
C SER A 84 -1.32 10.09 23.74
N GLY A 85 -0.40 9.55 24.53
CA GLY A 85 -0.38 9.65 25.99
C GLY A 85 -1.27 8.64 26.72
N LEU A 86 -1.90 7.70 26.00
CA LEU A 86 -2.74 6.67 26.60
C LEU A 86 -1.93 5.48 27.12
N ASN A 87 -2.38 4.89 28.22
CA ASN A 87 -1.89 3.58 28.64
C ASN A 87 -2.64 2.48 27.87
N TRP A 88 -2.02 1.97 26.81
CA TRP A 88 -2.64 0.98 25.92
C TRP A 88 -3.03 -0.34 26.61
N GLU A 89 -2.33 -0.74 27.69
CA GLU A 89 -2.70 -1.91 28.51
C GLU A 89 -3.98 -1.65 29.32
N ASN A 90 -4.19 -0.42 29.79
CA ASN A 90 -5.43 -0.05 30.47
C ASN A 90 -6.61 0.01 29.48
N ILE A 91 -6.38 0.49 28.26
CA ILE A 91 -7.39 0.41 27.18
C ILE A 91 -7.83 -1.04 26.97
N LYS A 92 -6.88 -1.99 26.92
CA LYS A 92 -7.23 -3.42 26.81
C LYS A 92 -8.18 -3.87 27.91
N LYS A 93 -7.83 -3.60 29.17
CA LYS A 93 -8.60 -4.01 30.35
C LYS A 93 -9.99 -3.38 30.40
N GLU A 94 -10.13 -2.17 29.87
CA GLU A 94 -11.39 -1.44 29.81
C GLU A 94 -12.34 -2.02 28.74
N TYR A 95 -11.82 -2.34 27.55
CA TYR A 95 -12.66 -2.78 26.42
C TYR A 95 -12.95 -4.28 26.43
N GLU A 96 -12.07 -5.12 26.96
CA GLU A 96 -12.25 -6.57 27.03
C GLU A 96 -13.62 -7.02 27.63
N PRO A 97 -14.06 -6.53 28.81
CA PRO A 97 -15.37 -6.90 29.34
C PRO A 97 -16.54 -6.37 28.49
N ARG A 98 -16.38 -5.25 27.80
CA ARG A 98 -17.40 -4.69 26.90
C ARG A 98 -17.53 -5.55 25.64
N VAL A 99 -16.41 -6.02 25.11
CA VAL A 99 -16.36 -6.96 23.98
C VAL A 99 -17.06 -8.28 24.33
N LEU A 100 -16.83 -8.82 25.53
CA LEU A 100 -17.51 -10.03 26.00
C LEU A 100 -19.05 -9.87 26.08
N ASN A 101 -19.54 -8.64 26.22
CA ASN A 101 -20.98 -8.34 26.27
C ASN A 101 -21.62 -8.13 24.88
N THR A 102 -20.82 -8.05 23.81
CA THR A 102 -21.34 -7.89 22.44
C THR A 102 -22.15 -9.10 21.98
N LYS A 103 -23.31 -8.84 21.38
CA LYS A 103 -24.21 -9.84 20.82
C LYS A 103 -23.98 -10.05 19.32
N THR A 104 -23.59 -9.00 18.60
CA THR A 104 -23.38 -9.01 17.15
C THR A 104 -21.99 -8.52 16.77
N ASP A 105 -21.55 -8.84 15.54
CA ASP A 105 -20.28 -8.37 15.01
C ASP A 105 -20.29 -6.86 14.77
N LYS A 106 -21.43 -6.28 14.37
CA LYS A 106 -21.63 -4.82 14.30
C LYS A 106 -21.31 -4.13 15.63
N GLN A 107 -21.85 -4.64 16.75
CA GLN A 107 -21.58 -4.08 18.08
C GLN A 107 -20.09 -4.16 18.45
N LEU A 108 -19.39 -5.21 18.00
CA LEU A 108 -17.94 -5.27 18.15
C LEU A 108 -17.26 -4.21 17.30
N HIS A 109 -17.60 -4.07 16.02
CA HIS A 109 -16.94 -3.11 15.13
C HIS A 109 -17.11 -1.67 15.62
N ASP A 110 -18.30 -1.33 16.11
CA ASP A 110 -18.59 -0.03 16.75
C ASP A 110 -17.68 0.18 17.98
N LEU A 111 -17.51 -0.84 18.84
CA LEU A 111 -16.58 -0.77 19.99
C LEU A 111 -15.11 -0.68 19.58
N LEU A 112 -14.69 -1.37 18.51
CA LEU A 112 -13.33 -1.30 18.00
C LEU A 112 -13.04 0.09 17.44
N GLN A 113 -13.99 0.67 16.70
CA GLN A 113 -13.88 2.04 16.20
C GLN A 113 -13.79 3.04 17.36
N GLU A 114 -14.64 2.88 18.39
CA GLU A 114 -14.58 3.70 19.61
C GLU A 114 -13.20 3.61 20.29
N MET A 115 -12.65 2.40 20.43
CA MET A 115 -11.34 2.17 21.02
C MET A 115 -10.24 2.91 20.26
N ILE A 116 -10.18 2.78 18.93
CA ILE A 116 -9.12 3.40 18.12
C ILE A 116 -9.29 4.91 18.00
N ASN A 117 -10.52 5.43 18.08
CA ASN A 117 -10.78 6.88 18.11
C ASN A 117 -10.11 7.57 19.30
N ARG A 118 -9.90 6.86 20.43
CA ARG A 118 -9.18 7.41 21.59
C ARG A 118 -7.77 7.86 21.25
N LEU A 119 -7.13 7.26 20.24
CA LEU A 119 -5.80 7.67 19.78
C LEU A 119 -5.82 9.07 19.16
N ASN A 120 -6.99 9.56 18.71
CA ASN A 120 -7.19 10.92 18.18
C ASN A 120 -6.15 11.26 17.08
N ARG A 121 -6.11 10.41 16.06
CA ARG A 121 -5.25 10.48 14.88
C ARG A 121 -6.00 10.03 13.65
N SER A 122 -5.59 10.54 12.50
CA SER A 122 -6.15 10.16 11.20
C SER A 122 -5.83 8.70 10.84
N HIS A 123 -6.51 8.18 9.81
CA HIS A 123 -6.29 6.84 9.24
C HIS A 123 -6.49 5.65 10.19
N PHE A 124 -7.28 5.81 11.25
CA PHE A 124 -7.78 4.73 12.09
C PHE A 124 -9.24 4.44 11.74
N VAL A 125 -9.49 3.34 11.03
CA VAL A 125 -10.84 2.97 10.57
C VAL A 125 -11.04 1.47 10.71
N VAL A 126 -12.18 1.07 11.26
CA VAL A 126 -12.73 -0.28 11.15
C VAL A 126 -13.72 -0.27 9.99
N ILE A 127 -13.50 -1.14 9.01
CA ILE A 127 -14.34 -1.29 7.82
C ILE A 127 -15.07 -2.63 7.96
N PRO A 128 -16.37 -2.63 8.33
CA PRO A 128 -17.14 -3.86 8.53
C PRO A 128 -17.37 -4.67 7.24
N PRO A 129 -17.58 -5.99 7.32
CA PRO A 129 -17.96 -6.82 6.19
C PRO A 129 -19.22 -6.41 5.48
N GLU A 130 -20.18 -5.90 6.23
CA GLU A 130 -21.47 -5.47 5.73
C GLU A 130 -21.30 -4.38 4.66
N VAL A 131 -20.30 -3.51 4.83
CA VAL A 131 -19.97 -2.48 3.85
C VAL A 131 -19.62 -3.12 2.52
N TYR A 132 -18.69 -4.07 2.47
CA TYR A 132 -18.29 -4.66 1.19
C TYR A 132 -19.18 -5.80 0.68
N GLN A 133 -19.89 -6.49 1.56
CA GLN A 133 -20.90 -7.46 1.18
C GLN A 133 -22.14 -6.77 0.60
N ALA A 134 -22.49 -5.57 1.06
CA ALA A 134 -23.51 -4.74 0.42
C ALA A 134 -23.09 -4.41 -1.02
N ILE A 135 -21.82 -4.11 -1.27
CA ILE A 135 -21.28 -3.91 -2.64
C ILE A 135 -21.45 -5.17 -3.48
N GLU A 136 -21.03 -6.33 -2.97
CA GLU A 136 -21.09 -7.58 -3.74
C GLU A 136 -22.53 -8.03 -3.98
N LYS A 137 -23.44 -7.81 -3.01
CA LYS A 137 -24.88 -8.01 -3.18
C LYS A 137 -25.47 -7.03 -4.19
N ALA A 138 -25.07 -5.77 -4.17
CA ALA A 138 -25.47 -4.76 -5.15
C ALA A 138 -24.96 -5.14 -6.55
N LYS A 139 -23.68 -5.53 -6.69
CA LYS A 139 -23.09 -6.05 -7.94
C LYS A 139 -23.80 -7.31 -8.44
N ALA A 140 -24.17 -8.23 -7.56
CA ALA A 140 -24.91 -9.44 -7.92
C ALA A 140 -26.35 -9.13 -8.33
N LYS A 141 -27.03 -8.21 -7.65
CA LYS A 141 -28.37 -7.70 -8.02
C LYS A 141 -28.32 -6.97 -9.37
N VAL A 142 -27.31 -6.11 -9.59
CA VAL A 142 -27.08 -5.39 -10.84
C VAL A 142 -26.76 -6.36 -11.97
N LYS A 143 -25.84 -7.30 -11.79
CA LYS A 143 -25.51 -8.32 -12.80
C LYS A 143 -26.65 -9.28 -13.10
N ALA A 144 -27.45 -9.64 -12.09
CA ALA A 144 -28.67 -10.44 -12.28
C ALA A 144 -29.76 -9.65 -13.00
N LYS A 145 -29.88 -8.34 -12.75
CA LYS A 145 -30.78 -7.42 -13.43
C LYS A 145 -30.31 -7.12 -14.86
N GLU A 146 -29.02 -6.96 -15.13
CA GLU A 146 -28.43 -6.82 -16.46
C GLU A 146 -28.59 -8.09 -17.29
N ASN A 147 -28.39 -9.28 -16.69
CA ASN A 147 -28.64 -10.56 -17.35
C ASN A 147 -30.14 -10.84 -17.56
N ARG A 148 -31.02 -10.34 -16.68
CA ARG A 148 -32.47 -10.37 -16.86
C ARG A 148 -32.92 -9.39 -17.93
N ILE A 149 -32.45 -8.15 -17.93
CA ILE A 149 -32.79 -7.14 -18.94
C ILE A 149 -32.25 -7.53 -20.33
N ALA A 150 -31.09 -8.19 -20.41
CA ALA A 150 -30.61 -8.81 -21.66
C ALA A 150 -31.45 -10.04 -22.11
N ALA A 151 -32.26 -10.61 -21.22
CA ALA A 151 -33.21 -11.70 -21.50
C ALA A 151 -34.67 -11.22 -21.64
N GLU A 152 -34.99 -10.04 -21.09
CA GLU A 152 -36.31 -9.40 -20.96
C GLU A 152 -36.43 -8.19 -21.92
N GLU A 153 -35.81 -8.28 -23.10
CA GLU A 153 -36.38 -7.69 -24.34
C GLU A 153 -37.67 -8.42 -24.77
N ASN A 154 -38.11 -9.43 -24.00
CA ASN A 154 -39.45 -10.01 -24.06
C ASN A 154 -40.13 -9.97 -22.68
N GLU A 155 -41.09 -9.05 -22.58
CA GLU A 155 -42.23 -8.99 -21.65
C GLU A 155 -42.04 -8.59 -20.17
N SER A 156 -43.16 -8.13 -19.62
CA SER A 156 -43.33 -7.05 -18.64
C SER A 156 -43.86 -7.49 -17.27
N GLU A 157 -43.56 -6.62 -16.28
CA GLU A 157 -44.31 -6.30 -15.04
C GLU A 157 -44.32 -7.20 -13.78
N SER A 158 -43.71 -6.62 -12.73
CA SER A 158 -44.23 -6.40 -11.34
C SER A 158 -44.28 -7.60 -10.37
N GLU A 159 -44.18 -7.51 -9.02
CA GLU A 159 -44.57 -6.54 -7.97
C GLU A 159 -43.67 -6.64 -6.69
N GLU A 160 -43.98 -5.80 -5.69
CA GLU A 160 -43.28 -5.38 -4.46
C GLU A 160 -43.07 -6.37 -3.29
N SER A 161 -42.13 -6.03 -2.37
CA SER A 161 -42.38 -5.60 -0.96
C SER A 161 -41.29 -6.04 0.05
N GLY A 162 -41.06 -5.22 1.09
CA GLY A 162 -40.44 -5.62 2.37
C GLY A 162 -39.37 -4.67 2.95
N GLU A 163 -39.69 -4.02 4.07
CA GLU A 163 -38.88 -3.09 4.90
C GLU A 163 -37.63 -3.72 5.53
N ASP A 164 -36.55 -2.92 5.71
CA ASP A 164 -35.62 -3.03 6.84
C ASP A 164 -34.74 -1.75 7.01
N ASP A 165 -34.39 -1.48 8.27
CA ASP A 165 -33.81 -0.27 8.85
C ASP A 165 -32.38 0.14 8.43
N PHE A 166 -32.16 1.47 8.39
CA PHE A 166 -30.90 2.24 8.34
C PHE A 166 -29.98 2.16 7.10
N ILE A 167 -30.02 3.27 6.36
CA ILE A 167 -28.96 3.98 5.62
C ILE A 167 -27.61 3.26 5.65
N PHE A 168 -27.28 2.53 4.58
CA PHE A 168 -25.96 2.43 3.91
C PHE A 168 -26.05 1.30 2.86
N GLU A 169 -26.89 1.47 1.83
CA GLU A 169 -26.62 0.84 0.54
C GLU A 169 -25.94 1.91 -0.34
N ALA A 170 -24.61 2.02 -0.23
CA ALA A 170 -23.84 2.76 -1.20
C ALA A 170 -23.89 1.99 -2.53
N ASP A 171 -24.45 2.59 -3.59
CA ASP A 171 -24.19 2.09 -4.93
C ASP A 171 -22.78 2.53 -5.33
N GLU A 172 -21.82 1.65 -5.05
CA GLU A 172 -20.41 1.90 -5.34
C GLU A 172 -20.07 1.83 -6.83
N ASN A 173 -21.04 1.52 -7.68
CA ASN A 173 -20.91 1.78 -9.11
C ASN A 173 -21.19 3.25 -9.41
N ALA A 174 -20.33 4.14 -8.90
CA ALA A 174 -20.22 5.55 -9.26
C ALA A 174 -19.87 5.78 -10.75
N LYS A 175 -20.27 4.87 -11.63
CA LYS A 175 -20.34 5.02 -13.07
C LYS A 175 -21.49 5.92 -13.47
N PHE A 176 -22.53 6.09 -12.64
CA PHE A 176 -23.66 6.99 -12.93
C PHE A 176 -23.89 8.00 -11.80
N GLY A 177 -24.32 9.20 -12.18
CA GLY A 177 -24.56 10.31 -11.26
C GLY A 177 -24.97 11.56 -12.02
N ILE A 178 -24.94 12.71 -11.34
CA ILE A 178 -25.31 13.97 -11.96
C ILE A 178 -24.11 14.83 -12.41
N GLY A 179 -22.88 14.48 -12.00
CA GLY A 179 -21.66 15.17 -12.45
C GLY A 179 -21.42 16.53 -11.79
N VAL A 180 -21.43 16.57 -10.45
CA VAL A 180 -21.13 17.78 -9.67
C VAL A 180 -20.06 17.52 -8.60
N GLU A 181 -19.34 18.58 -8.22
CA GLU A 181 -18.50 18.59 -7.01
C GLU A 181 -19.10 19.53 -5.96
N LEU A 182 -19.13 19.08 -4.70
CA LEU A 182 -19.63 19.86 -3.56
C LEU A 182 -18.52 20.27 -2.61
N ARG A 183 -18.68 21.44 -2.00
CA ARG A 183 -17.91 21.89 -0.83
C ARG A 183 -18.84 22.43 0.25
N LEU A 184 -18.44 22.27 1.51
CA LEU A 184 -19.10 22.95 2.62
C LEU A 184 -18.52 24.36 2.76
N ILE A 185 -19.24 25.37 2.27
CA ILE A 185 -18.84 26.78 2.33
C ILE A 185 -19.84 27.51 3.22
N ASN A 186 -19.36 28.11 4.31
CA ASN A 186 -20.21 28.81 5.30
C ASN A 186 -21.40 27.95 5.78
N ASN A 187 -21.15 26.66 6.07
CA ASN A 187 -22.14 25.65 6.46
C ASN A 187 -23.22 25.34 5.40
N GLN A 188 -23.04 25.74 4.15
CA GLN A 188 -23.90 25.34 3.02
C GLN A 188 -23.17 24.37 2.09
N PHE A 189 -23.86 23.37 1.57
CA PHE A 189 -23.32 22.45 0.57
C PHE A 189 -23.40 23.09 -0.81
N VAL A 190 -22.34 23.79 -1.20
CA VAL A 190 -22.27 24.57 -2.44
C VAL A 190 -21.69 23.73 -3.58
N ILE A 191 -22.34 23.76 -4.74
CA ILE A 191 -21.82 23.22 -5.99
C ILE A 191 -20.63 24.08 -6.40
N THR A 192 -19.43 23.53 -6.33
CA THR A 192 -18.19 24.22 -6.75
C THR A 192 -17.80 23.91 -8.18
N ARG A 193 -18.38 22.86 -8.75
CA ARG A 193 -18.16 22.48 -10.14
C ARG A 193 -19.35 21.69 -10.69
N VAL A 194 -19.70 21.99 -11.93
CA VAL A 194 -20.60 21.19 -12.76
C VAL A 194 -19.79 20.67 -13.93
N GLU A 195 -19.85 19.38 -14.20
CA GLU A 195 -19.12 18.77 -15.31
C GLU A 195 -19.79 19.09 -16.65
N ASN A 196 -18.97 19.36 -17.67
CA ASN A 196 -19.46 19.59 -19.02
C ASN A 196 -20.19 18.35 -19.56
N ASN A 197 -21.31 18.56 -20.24
CA ASN A 197 -22.25 17.58 -20.75
C ASN A 197 -22.87 16.64 -19.70
N SER A 198 -22.75 16.95 -18.41
CA SER A 198 -23.33 16.15 -17.34
C SER A 198 -24.85 16.30 -17.23
N ALA A 199 -25.50 15.38 -16.53
CA ALA A 199 -26.93 15.49 -16.25
C ALA A 199 -27.27 16.75 -15.43
N ALA A 200 -26.39 17.18 -14.52
CA ALA A 200 -26.58 18.43 -13.78
C ALA A 200 -26.52 19.66 -14.69
N GLU A 201 -25.57 19.71 -15.64
CA GLU A 201 -25.49 20.81 -16.60
C GLU A 201 -26.75 20.87 -17.47
N LYS A 202 -27.18 19.72 -18.02
CA LYS A 202 -28.40 19.60 -18.83
C LYS A 202 -29.66 19.99 -18.04
N ALA A 203 -29.69 19.71 -16.74
CA ALA A 203 -30.78 20.10 -15.85
C ALA A 203 -30.73 21.57 -15.40
N GLY A 204 -29.67 22.32 -15.77
CA GLY A 204 -29.52 23.74 -15.47
C GLY A 204 -28.96 24.05 -14.08
N LEU A 205 -28.37 23.07 -13.39
CA LEU A 205 -27.60 23.34 -12.18
C LEU A 205 -26.32 24.11 -12.54
N LYS A 206 -25.93 25.04 -11.67
CA LYS A 206 -24.76 25.91 -11.88
C LYS A 206 -23.85 25.91 -10.66
N THR A 207 -22.59 26.21 -10.91
CA THR A 207 -21.62 26.55 -9.86
C THR A 207 -22.15 27.70 -8.99
N GLY A 208 -22.01 27.58 -7.67
CA GLY A 208 -22.51 28.52 -6.68
C GLY A 208 -23.90 28.20 -6.12
N TYR A 209 -24.68 27.30 -6.74
CA TYR A 209 -25.95 26.85 -6.17
C TYR A 209 -25.71 26.02 -4.91
N ALA A 210 -26.54 26.20 -3.89
CA ALA A 210 -26.41 25.51 -2.61
C ALA A 210 -27.48 24.41 -2.49
N ILE A 211 -27.09 23.17 -2.29
CA ILE A 211 -28.01 22.05 -2.12
C ILE A 211 -28.49 22.02 -0.67
N GLU A 212 -29.81 22.07 -0.49
CA GLU A 212 -30.48 22.03 0.80
C GLU A 212 -31.03 20.62 1.11
N LYS A 213 -31.58 19.94 0.09
CA LYS A 213 -32.11 18.59 0.22
C LYS A 213 -31.74 17.72 -0.97
N ILE A 214 -31.58 16.43 -0.70
CA ILE A 214 -31.49 15.39 -1.72
C ILE A 214 -32.52 14.33 -1.42
N ASN A 215 -33.45 14.12 -2.34
CA ASN A 215 -34.72 13.44 -2.11
C ASN A 215 -35.40 14.09 -0.89
N ASP A 216 -35.66 13.32 0.16
CA ASP A 216 -36.27 13.82 1.40
C ASP A 216 -35.25 14.13 2.52
N VAL A 217 -33.95 13.98 2.25
CA VAL A 217 -32.90 14.18 3.26
C VAL A 217 -32.46 15.64 3.28
N ALA A 218 -32.76 16.33 4.38
CA ALA A 218 -32.26 17.67 4.65
C ALA A 218 -30.77 17.63 5.04
N LEU A 219 -29.91 18.24 4.22
CA LEU A 219 -28.47 18.17 4.43
C LEU A 219 -28.02 18.95 5.66
N GLY A 220 -28.72 20.03 6.03
CA GLY A 220 -28.47 20.77 7.26
C GLY A 220 -28.73 19.92 8.52
N GLU A 221 -29.81 19.14 8.54
CA GLU A 221 -30.11 18.22 9.64
C GLU A 221 -29.10 17.07 9.71
N MET A 222 -28.72 16.53 8.54
CA MET A 222 -27.67 15.51 8.44
C MET A 222 -26.35 16.02 9.05
N LEU A 223 -25.97 17.26 8.74
CA LEU A 223 -24.76 17.89 9.28
C LEU A 223 -24.80 17.99 10.81
N VAL A 224 -25.92 18.49 11.38
CA VAL A 224 -26.10 18.59 12.84
C VAL A 224 -26.05 17.21 13.50
N ASN A 225 -26.74 16.22 12.94
CA ASN A 225 -26.76 14.87 13.47
C ASN A 225 -25.36 14.25 13.45
N ILE A 226 -24.63 14.36 12.34
CA ILE A 226 -23.26 13.86 12.25
C ILE A 226 -22.35 14.52 13.29
N GLU A 227 -22.50 15.82 13.54
CA GLU A 227 -21.72 16.51 14.57
C GLU A 227 -21.98 15.98 15.97
N ILE A 228 -23.23 15.65 16.29
CA ILE A 228 -23.62 15.10 17.60
C ILE A 228 -23.12 13.66 17.74
N TYR A 229 -23.42 12.81 16.75
CA TYR A 229 -23.09 11.38 16.80
C TYR A 229 -21.59 11.10 16.67
N TYR A 230 -20.87 11.94 15.93
CA TYR A 230 -19.44 11.80 15.66
C TYR A 230 -18.62 12.94 16.28
N ALA A 231 -19.07 13.52 17.41
CA ALA A 231 -18.35 14.60 18.10
C ALA A 231 -16.87 14.29 18.42
N GLY A 232 -16.51 13.00 18.49
CA GLY A 232 -15.13 12.52 18.64
C GLY A 232 -14.29 12.43 17.36
N PHE A 233 -14.90 12.40 16.17
CA PHE A 233 -14.22 12.42 14.88
C PHE A 233 -13.98 13.86 14.43
N LYS A 234 -12.82 14.40 14.81
CA LYS A 234 -12.34 15.66 14.26
C LYS A 234 -12.32 15.54 12.73
N ASN A 235 -12.82 16.57 12.05
CA ASN A 235 -12.81 16.73 10.59
C ASN A 235 -13.86 15.93 9.78
N ILE A 236 -14.82 15.23 10.40
CA ILE A 236 -15.87 14.51 9.66
C ILE A 236 -16.64 15.42 8.67
N LYS A 237 -16.86 16.68 9.04
CA LYS A 237 -17.50 17.69 8.17
C LYS A 237 -16.77 17.90 6.84
N ARG A 238 -15.44 17.70 6.81
CA ARG A 238 -14.63 17.93 5.61
C ARG A 238 -14.88 16.87 4.56
N HIS A 239 -15.04 15.62 4.99
CA HIS A 239 -15.26 14.49 4.09
C HIS A 239 -16.72 14.40 3.62
N LEU A 240 -17.65 15.00 4.36
CA LEU A 240 -19.08 14.90 4.12
C LEU A 240 -19.53 15.34 2.70
N PRO A 241 -19.04 16.44 2.10
CA PRO A 241 -19.41 16.81 0.74
C PRO A 241 -19.09 15.71 -0.30
N ALA A 242 -17.89 15.13 -0.26
CA ALA A 242 -17.51 14.05 -1.16
C ALA A 242 -18.36 12.80 -0.93
N GLN A 243 -18.66 12.47 0.33
CA GLN A 243 -19.54 11.36 0.67
C GLN A 243 -20.99 11.59 0.21
N ILE A 244 -21.52 12.82 0.35
CA ILE A 244 -22.86 13.15 -0.13
C ILE A 244 -22.97 12.96 -1.65
N VAL A 245 -21.95 13.40 -2.40
CA VAL A 245 -21.90 13.16 -3.84
C VAL A 245 -21.92 11.65 -4.12
N GLY A 246 -21.07 10.88 -3.44
CA GLY A 246 -20.99 9.43 -3.63
C GLY A 246 -22.26 8.68 -3.25
N TRP A 247 -22.91 9.05 -2.14
CA TRP A 247 -24.03 8.31 -1.55
C TRP A 247 -25.40 8.71 -2.10
N PHE A 248 -25.61 9.99 -2.41
CA PHE A 248 -26.95 10.50 -2.71
C PHE A 248 -27.09 11.04 -4.13
N LEU A 249 -26.06 11.72 -4.65
CA LEU A 249 -26.11 12.31 -5.99
C LEU A 249 -25.72 11.31 -7.08
N ASN A 250 -24.77 10.44 -6.78
CA ASN A 250 -24.47 9.26 -7.58
C ASN A 250 -25.44 8.12 -7.25
N GLY A 251 -25.50 7.12 -8.12
CA GLY A 251 -26.42 5.99 -7.97
C GLY A 251 -26.43 5.12 -9.22
N GLY A 252 -27.39 4.20 -9.30
CA GLY A 252 -27.45 3.22 -10.38
C GLY A 252 -27.81 3.82 -11.74
N GLU A 253 -27.55 3.04 -12.79
CA GLU A 253 -27.97 3.34 -14.17
C GLU A 253 -29.48 3.62 -14.24
N ASP A 254 -29.86 4.63 -15.02
CA ASP A 254 -31.25 5.04 -15.26
C ASP A 254 -32.10 5.38 -14.02
N SER A 255 -31.45 5.58 -12.88
CA SER A 255 -32.10 6.07 -11.67
C SER A 255 -32.24 7.59 -11.68
N PHE A 256 -33.11 8.12 -10.81
CA PHE A 256 -33.32 9.56 -10.64
C PHE A 256 -32.90 10.01 -9.24
N VAL A 257 -32.55 11.28 -9.13
CA VAL A 257 -32.36 11.99 -7.87
C VAL A 257 -33.18 13.26 -7.86
N GLU A 258 -33.82 13.56 -6.73
CA GLU A 258 -34.47 14.84 -6.51
C GLU A 258 -33.53 15.75 -5.73
N VAL A 259 -33.35 16.98 -6.18
CA VAL A 259 -32.42 17.95 -5.58
C VAL A 259 -33.17 19.23 -5.31
N SER A 260 -33.23 19.62 -4.04
CA SER A 260 -33.68 20.95 -3.62
C SER A 260 -32.47 21.86 -3.41
N TYR A 261 -32.44 23.02 -4.06
CA TYR A 261 -31.29 23.93 -4.02
C TYR A 261 -31.70 25.40 -4.00
N LEU A 262 -30.82 26.24 -3.47
CA LEU A 262 -30.87 27.70 -3.50
C LEU A 262 -30.04 28.21 -4.69
N ASP A 263 -30.66 29.03 -5.52
CA ASP A 263 -30.03 29.64 -6.69
C ASP A 263 -29.37 31.01 -6.38
N GLU A 264 -29.03 31.79 -7.41
CA GLU A 264 -28.46 33.13 -7.27
C GLU A 264 -29.39 34.16 -6.60
N THR A 265 -30.69 33.88 -6.54
CA THR A 265 -31.72 34.73 -5.92
C THR A 265 -32.13 34.27 -4.52
N GLU A 266 -31.44 33.26 -3.97
CA GLU A 266 -31.77 32.58 -2.71
C GLU A 266 -33.19 31.97 -2.70
N GLN A 267 -33.74 31.65 -3.87
CA GLN A 267 -35.02 30.97 -3.99
C GLN A 267 -34.81 29.45 -3.98
N LEU A 268 -35.63 28.75 -3.19
CA LEU A 268 -35.61 27.30 -3.14
C LEU A 268 -36.29 26.73 -4.40
N LYS A 269 -35.54 25.92 -5.15
CA LYS A 269 -36.00 25.22 -6.35
C LYS A 269 -35.82 23.73 -6.18
N ASN A 270 -36.65 22.96 -6.87
CA ASN A 270 -36.60 21.50 -6.89
C ASN A 270 -36.39 21.02 -8.32
N LEU A 271 -35.48 20.07 -8.52
CA LEU A 271 -35.25 19.40 -9.79
C LEU A 271 -35.24 17.89 -9.59
N LYS A 272 -35.87 17.17 -10.51
CA LYS A 272 -35.71 15.72 -10.65
C LYS A 272 -34.77 15.45 -11.82
N ILE A 273 -33.63 14.82 -11.55
CA ILE A 273 -32.54 14.64 -12.51
C ILE A 273 -32.32 13.15 -12.74
N ARG A 274 -32.32 12.72 -14.01
CA ARG A 274 -31.90 11.36 -14.38
C ARG A 274 -30.38 11.27 -14.24
N ARG A 275 -29.89 10.29 -13.50
CA ARG A 275 -28.45 10.02 -13.40
C ARG A 275 -27.96 9.49 -14.75
N GLU A 276 -26.83 10.02 -15.20
CA GLU A 276 -26.18 9.61 -16.44
C GLU A 276 -24.78 9.09 -16.13
N LYS A 277 -24.18 8.43 -17.13
CA LYS A 277 -22.82 7.90 -16.99
C LYS A 277 -21.83 9.04 -16.72
N LEU A 278 -21.13 8.98 -15.60
CA LEU A 278 -20.07 9.92 -15.23
C LEU A 278 -18.84 9.77 -16.14
N THR A 279 -18.05 10.85 -16.19
CA THR A 279 -16.76 10.87 -16.88
C THR A 279 -15.64 10.32 -15.98
N GLY A 280 -14.86 9.35 -16.45
CA GLY A 280 -13.84 8.67 -15.64
C GLY A 280 -13.92 7.14 -15.71
N GLU A 281 -13.21 6.47 -14.82
CA GLU A 281 -13.15 5.00 -14.77
C GLU A 281 -13.18 4.48 -13.33
N THR A 282 -13.77 3.30 -13.15
CA THR A 282 -13.75 2.60 -11.87
C THR A 282 -12.43 1.87 -11.71
N ILE A 283 -11.76 2.06 -10.58
CA ILE A 283 -10.49 1.43 -10.22
C ILE A 283 -10.60 0.66 -8.91
N SER A 284 -9.85 -0.43 -8.81
CA SER A 284 -9.57 -1.05 -7.51
C SER A 284 -8.27 -0.47 -6.96
N ILE A 285 -8.29 -0.06 -5.69
CA ILE A 285 -7.09 0.33 -4.93
C ILE A 285 -6.66 -0.76 -3.92
N GLY A 286 -7.25 -1.94 -4.05
CA GLY A 286 -7.04 -3.10 -3.18
C GLY A 286 -8.37 -3.77 -2.87
N LYS A 287 -8.39 -5.10 -2.73
CA LYS A 287 -9.62 -5.87 -2.46
C LYS A 287 -10.34 -5.52 -1.14
N ASN A 288 -9.71 -4.76 -0.25
CA ASN A 288 -10.28 -4.32 1.04
C ASN A 288 -11.02 -3.00 0.94
N PHE A 289 -10.85 -2.31 -0.17
CA PHE A 289 -11.46 -1.02 -0.37
C PHE A 289 -12.58 -1.18 -1.39
N PRO A 290 -13.70 -0.50 -1.16
CA PRO A 290 -14.63 -0.09 -2.19
C PRO A 290 -13.92 0.22 -3.51
N GLU A 291 -14.55 -0.17 -4.62
CA GLU A 291 -14.13 0.35 -5.92
C GLU A 291 -14.23 1.88 -5.88
N GLN A 292 -13.19 2.53 -6.38
CA GLN A 292 -13.13 3.99 -6.38
C GLN A 292 -13.25 4.52 -7.79
N TYR A 293 -13.89 5.67 -7.92
CA TYR A 293 -14.05 6.31 -9.22
C TYR A 293 -12.92 7.31 -9.47
N LEU A 294 -12.08 7.01 -10.47
CA LEU A 294 -10.98 7.86 -10.89
C LEU A 294 -11.44 8.83 -11.97
N LYS A 295 -11.33 10.12 -11.66
CA LYS A 295 -11.46 11.23 -12.60
C LYS A 295 -10.09 11.80 -12.88
N PHE A 296 -9.81 12.03 -14.16
CA PHE A 296 -8.59 12.67 -14.61
C PHE A 296 -8.91 13.56 -15.81
N GLU A 297 -8.48 14.81 -15.75
CA GLU A 297 -8.76 15.82 -16.76
C GLU A 297 -7.50 16.58 -17.12
N THR A 298 -7.42 16.99 -18.39
CA THR A 298 -6.35 17.85 -18.90
C THR A 298 -6.93 18.84 -19.88
N ALA A 299 -6.56 20.11 -19.74
CA ALA A 299 -7.03 21.20 -20.59
C ALA A 299 -5.93 22.25 -20.83
N SER A 300 -6.06 23.00 -21.92
CA SER A 300 -5.36 24.27 -22.08
C SER A 300 -6.30 25.40 -21.64
N LEU A 301 -5.90 26.18 -20.65
CA LEU A 301 -6.71 27.33 -20.19
C LEU A 301 -6.52 28.55 -21.10
N ASN A 302 -5.31 28.70 -21.65
CA ASN A 302 -4.93 29.68 -22.66
C ASN A 302 -3.64 29.22 -23.35
N ASP A 303 -3.03 30.08 -24.16
CA ASP A 303 -1.79 29.79 -24.89
C ASP A 303 -0.63 29.37 -23.96
N ASP A 304 -0.54 30.00 -22.78
CA ASP A 304 0.60 29.86 -21.86
C ASP A 304 0.37 28.86 -20.73
N VAL A 305 -0.89 28.54 -20.38
CA VAL A 305 -1.23 27.80 -19.16
C VAL A 305 -2.01 26.53 -19.46
N GLY A 306 -1.44 25.40 -19.03
CA GLY A 306 -2.10 24.09 -18.97
C GLY A 306 -2.77 23.85 -17.62
N TYR A 307 -3.73 22.94 -17.59
CA TYR A 307 -4.47 22.54 -16.39
C TYR A 307 -4.60 21.02 -16.34
N VAL A 308 -4.35 20.45 -15.17
CA VAL A 308 -4.49 19.01 -14.89
C VAL A 308 -5.27 18.85 -13.58
N LYS A 309 -6.30 18.02 -13.55
CA LYS A 309 -7.06 17.70 -12.35
C LYS A 309 -7.22 16.20 -12.22
N PHE A 310 -7.07 15.69 -10.99
CA PHE A 310 -7.37 14.31 -10.66
C PHE A 310 -7.74 14.18 -9.19
N ASN A 311 -8.63 13.23 -8.88
CA ASN A 311 -9.21 13.10 -7.54
C ASN A 311 -8.51 12.04 -6.65
N LEU A 312 -7.69 11.17 -7.22
CA LEU A 312 -7.08 10.03 -6.52
C LEU A 312 -5.65 9.75 -7.00
N PHE A 313 -4.75 9.40 -6.09
CA PHE A 313 -3.43 8.86 -6.42
C PHE A 313 -3.54 7.35 -6.66
N ALA A 314 -3.66 6.96 -7.92
CA ALA A 314 -3.73 5.56 -8.33
C ALA A 314 -2.72 5.26 -9.45
N LEU A 315 -2.47 3.98 -9.73
CA LEU A 315 -1.53 3.58 -10.78
C LEU A 315 -1.90 4.16 -12.17
N PRO A 316 -3.17 4.12 -12.63
CA PRO A 316 -3.53 4.67 -13.94
C PRO A 316 -3.23 6.17 -14.11
N VAL A 317 -3.13 6.92 -13.01
CA VAL A 317 -2.78 8.35 -13.06
C VAL A 317 -1.37 8.58 -13.56
N VAL A 318 -0.43 7.64 -13.36
CA VAL A 318 0.96 7.79 -13.82
C VAL A 318 1.00 8.00 -15.33
N GLU A 319 0.34 7.11 -16.09
CA GLU A 319 0.28 7.17 -17.55
C GLU A 319 -0.54 8.37 -18.05
N LYS A 320 -1.69 8.66 -17.42
CA LYS A 320 -2.51 9.83 -17.80
C LYS A 320 -1.77 11.15 -17.55
N PHE A 321 -1.05 11.26 -16.44
CA PHE A 321 -0.22 12.42 -16.15
C PHE A 321 0.91 12.56 -17.17
N CYS A 322 1.56 11.45 -17.53
CA CYS A 322 2.55 11.40 -18.60
C CYS A 322 2.03 11.96 -19.93
N ALA A 323 0.84 11.50 -20.34
CA ALA A 323 0.17 11.97 -21.54
C ALA A 323 -0.17 13.47 -21.46
N SER A 324 -0.63 13.94 -20.30
CA SER A 324 -0.92 15.36 -20.07
C SER A 324 0.33 16.23 -20.24
N LEU A 325 1.50 15.77 -19.80
CA LEU A 325 2.75 16.52 -19.96
C LEU A 325 3.19 16.59 -21.42
N THR A 326 2.92 15.56 -22.21
CA THR A 326 3.16 15.60 -23.65
C THR A 326 2.19 16.56 -24.35
N GLN A 327 0.91 16.56 -23.95
CA GLN A 327 -0.09 17.51 -24.47
C GLN A 327 0.22 18.97 -24.09
N LEU A 328 0.75 19.20 -22.90
CA LEU A 328 1.00 20.53 -22.35
C LEU A 328 2.48 20.96 -22.46
N LYS A 329 3.28 20.29 -23.29
CA LYS A 329 4.74 20.50 -23.36
C LYS A 329 5.15 21.93 -23.73
N ASP A 330 4.34 22.61 -24.55
CA ASP A 330 4.60 23.98 -25.02
C ASP A 330 4.07 25.06 -24.07
N LYS A 331 3.41 24.66 -22.97
CA LYS A 331 2.89 25.60 -21.97
C LYS A 331 4.02 26.13 -21.09
N LYS A 332 3.92 27.41 -20.73
CA LYS A 332 4.86 28.07 -19.79
C LYS A 332 4.57 27.71 -18.33
N ALA A 333 3.34 27.31 -18.03
CA ALA A 333 2.92 26.89 -16.70
C ALA A 333 1.87 25.78 -16.75
N ILE A 334 1.81 24.97 -15.71
CA ILE A 334 0.74 24.02 -15.46
C ILE A 334 0.16 24.28 -14.07
N ILE A 335 -1.16 24.37 -14.00
CA ILE A 335 -1.93 24.32 -12.76
C ILE A 335 -2.35 22.86 -12.54
N ILE A 336 -2.00 22.29 -11.40
CA ILE A 336 -2.43 20.96 -10.99
C ILE A 336 -3.43 21.12 -9.84
N ASP A 337 -4.67 20.75 -10.08
CA ASP A 337 -5.77 20.90 -9.14
C ASP A 337 -5.94 19.65 -8.27
N LEU A 338 -5.61 19.77 -6.99
CA LEU A 338 -5.68 18.74 -5.96
C LEU A 338 -6.86 18.97 -4.99
N ARG A 339 -7.76 19.90 -5.30
CA ARG A 339 -8.94 20.19 -4.48
C ARG A 339 -9.85 18.97 -4.45
N GLY A 340 -10.19 18.52 -3.24
CA GLY A 340 -10.99 17.31 -3.04
C GLY A 340 -10.25 16.00 -3.31
N ASN A 341 -8.94 16.03 -3.51
CA ASN A 341 -8.16 14.81 -3.73
C ASN A 341 -7.92 14.08 -2.39
N THR A 342 -8.39 12.84 -2.29
CA THR A 342 -8.35 12.08 -1.02
C THR A 342 -7.05 11.31 -0.79
N GLY A 343 -6.05 11.49 -1.66
CA GLY A 343 -4.77 10.81 -1.60
C GLY A 343 -4.80 9.46 -2.32
N GLY A 344 -4.07 8.46 -1.80
CA GLY A 344 -4.00 7.13 -2.40
C GLY A 344 -2.62 6.47 -2.28
N ILE A 345 -2.13 5.92 -3.38
CA ILE A 345 -0.90 5.14 -3.44
C ILE A 345 0.32 6.06 -3.48
N LEU A 346 1.18 5.92 -2.47
CA LEU A 346 2.35 6.78 -2.30
C LEU A 346 3.37 6.65 -3.44
N GLY A 347 3.44 5.48 -4.09
CA GLY A 347 4.28 5.27 -5.28
C GLY A 347 3.94 6.22 -6.43
N THR A 348 2.64 6.50 -6.65
CA THR A 348 2.18 7.45 -7.68
C THR A 348 2.74 8.85 -7.44
N LEU A 349 2.76 9.31 -6.18
CA LEU A 349 3.34 10.60 -5.81
C LEU A 349 4.82 10.72 -6.20
N ILE A 350 5.60 9.65 -6.02
CA ILE A 350 7.04 9.65 -6.34
C ILE A 350 7.23 9.76 -7.86
N ALA A 351 6.43 9.01 -8.62
CA ALA A 351 6.44 9.07 -10.08
C ALA A 351 6.12 10.49 -10.58
N LEU A 352 5.01 11.06 -10.13
CA LEU A 352 4.54 12.39 -10.51
C LEU A 352 5.54 13.49 -10.12
N SER A 353 6.12 13.41 -8.92
CA SER A 353 7.15 14.36 -8.48
C SER A 353 8.37 14.33 -9.40
N GLY A 354 8.81 13.13 -9.82
CA GLY A 354 9.91 12.95 -10.76
C GLY A 354 9.65 13.56 -12.14
N MET A 355 8.39 13.56 -12.59
CA MET A 355 7.95 14.17 -13.85
C MET A 355 7.79 15.70 -13.77
N LEU A 356 7.89 16.28 -12.58
CA LEU A 356 7.85 17.73 -12.41
C LEU A 356 9.21 18.33 -12.11
N THR A 357 10.24 17.54 -11.83
CA THR A 357 11.56 18.05 -11.43
C THR A 357 12.66 17.72 -12.45
N ASP A 358 13.72 18.53 -12.42
CA ASP A 358 14.91 18.40 -13.27
C ASP A 358 16.04 17.64 -12.58
N LYS A 359 15.96 17.55 -11.26
CA LYS A 359 16.93 16.90 -10.39
C LYS A 359 16.20 16.09 -9.35
N SER A 360 16.89 15.16 -8.69
CA SER A 360 16.28 14.42 -7.59
C SER A 360 15.86 15.37 -6.46
N VAL A 361 14.63 15.21 -5.97
CA VAL A 361 14.07 16.03 -4.87
C VAL A 361 13.79 15.18 -3.64
N ASP A 362 14.09 15.74 -2.48
CA ASP A 362 13.74 15.16 -1.18
C ASP A 362 12.25 15.40 -0.92
N LEU A 363 11.47 14.32 -0.89
CA LEU A 363 10.05 14.39 -0.64
C LEU A 363 9.73 14.42 0.85
N GLY A 364 10.66 14.08 1.73
CA GLY A 364 10.47 13.97 3.18
C GLY A 364 10.86 12.60 3.73
N THR A 365 10.50 12.36 4.99
CA THR A 365 10.89 11.16 5.76
C THR A 365 9.67 10.50 6.39
N GLN A 366 9.52 9.19 6.17
CA GLN A 366 8.61 8.35 6.93
C GLN A 366 9.27 7.87 8.21
N ILE A 367 8.59 8.01 9.34
CA ILE A 367 9.08 7.65 10.66
C ILE A 367 8.21 6.52 11.19
N TYR A 368 8.78 5.32 11.25
CA TYR A 368 8.11 4.14 11.74
C TYR A 368 8.36 3.95 13.23
N LYS A 369 7.67 2.98 13.84
CA LYS A 369 7.98 2.52 15.21
C LYS A 369 9.45 2.15 15.39
N ILE A 370 10.06 1.55 14.36
CA ILE A 370 11.47 1.17 14.32
C ILE A 370 12.05 1.73 13.02
N GLY A 371 12.91 2.74 13.15
CA GLY A 371 13.62 3.35 12.03
C GLY A 371 12.80 4.39 11.26
N SER A 372 13.44 4.94 10.23
CA SER A 372 12.86 5.95 9.34
C SER A 372 13.41 5.77 7.94
N GLU A 373 12.69 6.27 6.95
CA GLU A 373 13.05 6.14 5.55
C GLU A 373 12.83 7.46 4.81
N ASN A 374 13.84 7.89 4.05
CA ASN A 374 13.74 9.07 3.21
C ASN A 374 13.09 8.73 1.88
N MET A 375 12.15 9.57 1.46
CA MET A 375 11.52 9.49 0.17
C MET A 375 12.20 10.46 -0.79
N VAL A 376 12.63 9.96 -1.94
CA VAL A 376 13.30 10.77 -2.96
C VAL A 376 12.64 10.47 -4.30
N ALA A 377 12.30 11.52 -5.05
CA ALA A 377 11.87 11.39 -6.44
C ALA A 377 13.02 11.77 -7.36
N SER A 378 13.51 10.81 -8.14
CA SER A 378 14.47 11.08 -9.21
C SER A 378 13.79 11.76 -10.40
N SER A 379 14.46 12.75 -10.99
CA SER A 379 14.02 13.38 -12.24
C SER A 379 13.76 12.31 -13.32
N LYS A 380 12.70 12.52 -14.09
CA LYS A 380 12.39 11.72 -15.27
C LYS A 380 12.88 12.38 -16.55
N ALA A 381 13.05 11.59 -17.61
CA ALA A 381 13.39 12.12 -18.93
C ALA A 381 12.20 12.91 -19.50
N LYS A 382 10.98 12.39 -19.31
CA LYS A 382 9.76 13.17 -19.45
C LYS A 382 9.53 14.02 -18.21
N ASN A 383 9.84 15.31 -18.29
CA ASN A 383 9.49 16.24 -17.24
C ASN A 383 9.01 17.59 -17.76
N PHE A 384 8.19 18.24 -16.95
CA PHE A 384 7.74 19.60 -17.22
C PHE A 384 8.68 20.62 -16.58
N LYS A 385 9.27 21.49 -17.42
CA LYS A 385 10.26 22.49 -17.02
C LYS A 385 9.64 23.82 -16.58
N GLY A 386 8.40 24.08 -16.99
CA GLY A 386 7.72 25.35 -16.71
C GLY A 386 7.26 25.48 -15.26
N ARG A 387 6.55 26.58 -15.00
CA ARG A 387 6.02 26.92 -13.67
C ARG A 387 4.93 25.95 -13.25
N VAL A 388 4.96 25.51 -11.98
CA VAL A 388 3.94 24.60 -11.43
C VAL A 388 3.21 25.31 -10.31
N VAL A 389 1.88 25.24 -10.34
CA VAL A 389 1.00 25.75 -9.29
C VAL A 389 0.07 24.63 -8.86
N PHE A 390 -0.09 24.45 -7.54
CA PHE A 390 -1.09 23.57 -6.96
C PHE A 390 -2.30 24.36 -6.47
N LEU A 391 -3.50 23.90 -6.81
CA LEU A 391 -4.73 24.30 -6.13
C LEU A 391 -5.06 23.26 -5.07
N VAL A 392 -5.31 23.70 -3.83
CA VAL A 392 -5.61 22.82 -2.70
C VAL A 392 -6.78 23.36 -1.87
N ASP A 393 -7.45 22.48 -1.15
CA ASP A 393 -8.49 22.83 -0.21
C ASP A 393 -8.45 21.94 1.05
N ASN A 394 -9.40 22.17 1.96
CA ASN A 394 -9.50 21.39 3.20
C ASN A 394 -9.91 19.91 3.00
N GLN A 395 -10.20 19.50 1.76
CA GLN A 395 -10.44 18.11 1.35
C GLN A 395 -9.26 17.49 0.60
N THR A 396 -8.17 18.23 0.40
CA THR A 396 -6.87 17.67 -0.02
C THR A 396 -6.27 16.88 1.15
N VAL A 397 -6.07 15.57 0.97
CA VAL A 397 -5.73 14.61 2.04
C VAL A 397 -4.55 13.71 1.65
N SER A 398 -3.76 13.27 2.64
CA SER A 398 -2.80 12.18 2.54
C SER A 398 -1.74 12.37 1.45
N ALA A 399 -1.61 11.47 0.47
CA ALA A 399 -0.62 11.58 -0.60
C ALA A 399 -0.69 12.93 -1.34
N ALA A 400 -1.88 13.54 -1.47
CA ALA A 400 -2.02 14.86 -2.08
C ALA A 400 -1.36 15.97 -1.24
N GLU A 401 -1.47 15.88 0.10
CA GLU A 401 -0.80 16.81 1.02
C GLU A 401 0.72 16.63 0.96
N VAL A 402 1.21 15.39 0.93
CA VAL A 402 2.63 15.10 0.80
C VAL A 402 3.18 15.65 -0.53
N PHE A 403 2.41 15.53 -1.62
CA PHE A 403 2.81 16.03 -2.94
C PHE A 403 2.93 17.55 -2.95
N ALA A 404 1.91 18.23 -2.41
CA ALA A 404 1.89 19.69 -2.28
C ALA A 404 3.04 20.18 -1.40
N ALA A 405 3.18 19.63 -0.19
CA ALA A 405 4.23 20.01 0.76
C ALA A 405 5.63 19.79 0.18
N ALA A 406 5.88 18.63 -0.43
CA ALA A 406 7.20 18.28 -0.94
C ALA A 406 7.65 19.27 -2.03
N LEU A 407 6.83 19.54 -3.04
CA LEU A 407 7.26 20.46 -4.11
C LEU A 407 7.17 21.94 -3.70
N GLN A 408 6.32 22.29 -2.74
CA GLN A 408 6.33 23.62 -2.12
C GLN A 408 7.65 23.88 -1.38
N GLU A 409 8.03 22.99 -0.46
CA GLU A 409 9.23 23.14 0.36
C GLU A 409 10.54 23.01 -0.45
N ASN A 410 10.50 22.36 -1.61
CA ASN A 410 11.63 22.34 -2.56
C ASN A 410 11.65 23.54 -3.52
N ASN A 411 10.79 24.55 -3.32
CA ASN A 411 10.65 25.71 -4.20
C ASN A 411 10.34 25.35 -5.65
N ARG A 412 9.67 24.20 -5.87
CA ARG A 412 9.32 23.73 -7.20
C ARG A 412 7.92 24.18 -7.63
N ALA A 413 6.99 24.27 -6.69
CA ALA A 413 5.61 24.65 -6.95
C ALA A 413 5.14 25.72 -5.96
N LEU A 414 4.23 26.59 -6.40
CA LEU A 414 3.45 27.44 -5.51
C LEU A 414 2.12 26.75 -5.17
N VAL A 415 1.68 26.85 -3.93
CA VAL A 415 0.41 26.30 -3.44
C VAL A 415 -0.56 27.44 -3.19
N ILE A 416 -1.77 27.34 -3.74
CA ILE A 416 -2.83 28.34 -3.64
C ILE A 416 -4.11 27.65 -3.19
N GLY A 417 -4.86 28.29 -2.30
CA GLY A 417 -6.18 27.82 -1.91
C GLY A 417 -6.38 27.86 -0.41
N GLU A 418 -6.97 26.81 0.14
CA GLU A 418 -7.19 26.68 1.58
C GLU A 418 -6.23 25.66 2.20
N LYS A 419 -6.03 25.79 3.51
CA LYS A 419 -5.26 24.84 4.29
C LYS A 419 -5.80 23.41 4.14
N THR A 420 -4.91 22.46 3.89
CA THR A 420 -5.28 21.05 3.67
C THR A 420 -5.70 20.35 4.97
N ALA A 421 -6.17 19.10 4.85
CA ALA A 421 -6.83 18.40 5.95
C ALA A 421 -5.92 18.15 7.17
N GLY A 422 -4.62 17.95 6.97
CA GLY A 422 -3.70 17.50 8.00
C GLY A 422 -3.93 16.05 8.37
N GLU A 423 -4.23 15.21 7.39
CA GLU A 423 -4.50 13.78 7.54
C GLU A 423 -3.53 13.05 6.61
N ALA A 424 -2.31 12.80 7.09
CA ALA A 424 -1.20 12.35 6.24
C ALA A 424 -0.35 11.26 6.90
N LEU A 425 -0.99 10.34 7.61
CA LEU A 425 -0.31 9.18 8.20
C LEU A 425 -0.27 8.00 7.22
N PRO A 426 0.92 7.54 6.79
CA PRO A 426 1.03 6.33 5.99
C PRO A 426 0.45 5.11 6.71
N SER A 427 -0.51 4.44 6.08
CA SER A 427 -1.38 3.45 6.71
C SER A 427 -1.55 2.17 5.88
N VAL A 428 -1.84 1.08 6.58
CA VAL A 428 -2.11 -0.24 5.99
C VAL A 428 -3.37 -0.84 6.59
N SER A 429 -3.99 -1.81 5.90
CA SER A 429 -5.15 -2.52 6.41
C SER A 429 -4.86 -3.99 6.69
N VAL A 430 -5.50 -4.55 7.72
CA VAL A 430 -5.43 -5.97 8.07
C VAL A 430 -6.84 -6.54 8.25
N GLU A 431 -7.04 -7.79 7.84
CA GLU A 431 -8.31 -8.50 8.06
C GLU A 431 -8.40 -8.97 9.51
N LEU A 432 -9.52 -8.70 10.16
CA LEU A 432 -9.85 -9.21 11.47
C LEU A 432 -10.51 -10.59 11.34
N PRO A 433 -10.44 -11.46 12.37
CA PRO A 433 -11.16 -12.73 12.43
C PRO A 433 -12.66 -12.69 12.13
N THR A 434 -13.30 -11.53 12.28
CA THR A 434 -14.72 -11.29 11.94
C THR A 434 -14.93 -10.89 10.47
N GLY A 435 -13.88 -10.84 9.65
CA GLY A 435 -13.90 -10.36 8.25
C GLY A 435 -13.69 -8.85 8.10
N ALA A 436 -14.01 -8.04 9.12
CA ALA A 436 -13.78 -6.60 9.09
C ALA A 436 -12.31 -6.26 8.80
N PHE A 437 -12.04 -5.13 8.14
CA PHE A 437 -10.68 -4.61 8.00
C PHE A 437 -10.39 -3.55 9.04
N LEU A 438 -9.20 -3.61 9.64
CA LEU A 438 -8.63 -2.51 10.43
C LEU A 438 -7.61 -1.77 9.58
N LEU A 439 -7.94 -0.54 9.17
CA LEU A 439 -6.98 0.43 8.66
C LEU A 439 -6.29 1.11 9.85
N TYR A 440 -4.96 1.12 9.83
CA TYR A 440 -4.17 1.78 10.87
C TYR A 440 -2.84 2.35 10.35
N PRO A 441 -2.37 3.47 10.91
CA PRO A 441 -1.10 4.09 10.54
C PRO A 441 0.10 3.30 11.06
N ILE A 442 1.11 3.13 10.20
CA ILE A 442 2.39 2.48 10.54
C ILE A 442 3.57 3.44 10.61
N ALA A 443 3.39 4.66 10.13
CA ALA A 443 4.39 5.72 10.12
C ALA A 443 3.78 7.08 10.40
N ASN A 444 4.63 8.03 10.82
CA ASN A 444 4.38 9.45 10.68
C ASN A 444 5.16 10.00 9.48
N PHE A 445 4.69 11.10 8.92
CA PHE A 445 5.38 11.77 7.82
C PHE A 445 5.96 13.11 8.27
N LYS A 446 7.27 13.27 8.06
CA LYS A 446 8.02 14.47 8.36
C LYS A 446 8.51 15.10 7.06
N THR A 447 8.17 16.36 6.80
CA THR A 447 8.59 17.10 5.61
C THR A 447 10.10 17.37 5.63
N ARG A 448 10.65 17.84 4.51
CA ARG A 448 12.07 18.21 4.38
C ARG A 448 12.47 19.28 5.40
N ASN A 449 11.59 20.24 5.68
CA ASN A 449 11.82 21.28 6.67
C ASN A 449 11.62 20.80 8.12
N GLY A 450 11.25 19.53 8.29
CA GLY A 450 11.12 18.88 9.59
C GLY A 450 9.76 19.03 10.25
N ASN A 451 8.75 19.46 9.52
CA ASN A 451 7.37 19.60 10.01
C ASN A 451 6.61 18.27 9.91
N PHE A 452 5.66 18.04 10.81
CA PHE A 452 4.69 16.96 10.68
C PHE A 452 3.41 17.49 10.04
N LEU A 453 2.87 16.76 9.07
CA LEU A 453 1.60 17.13 8.40
C LEU A 453 0.38 16.72 9.23
N GLU A 454 0.44 15.62 9.97
CA GLU A 454 -0.67 15.16 10.81
C GLU A 454 -1.13 16.25 11.80
N GLY A 455 -2.43 16.57 11.76
CA GLY A 455 -3.08 17.62 12.54
C GLY A 455 -2.77 19.06 12.11
N LYS A 456 -1.85 19.26 11.16
CA LYS A 456 -1.42 20.60 10.71
C LYS A 456 -1.74 20.90 9.25
N GLY A 457 -1.64 19.92 8.35
CA GLY A 457 -1.80 20.13 6.91
C GLY A 457 -0.71 21.01 6.30
N VAL A 458 -0.92 21.37 5.04
CA VAL A 458 -0.09 22.26 4.22
C VAL A 458 -0.71 23.64 4.23
N GLU A 459 0.09 24.64 4.59
CA GLU A 459 -0.30 26.04 4.51
C GLU A 459 -0.01 26.56 3.09
N PRO A 460 -1.02 27.07 2.35
CA PRO A 460 -0.80 27.62 1.01
C PRO A 460 0.16 28.82 1.04
N ASN A 461 0.93 29.00 -0.03
CA ASN A 461 1.68 30.25 -0.23
C ASN A 461 0.74 31.45 -0.35
N TYR A 462 -0.44 31.23 -0.93
CA TYR A 462 -1.51 32.22 -1.03
C TYR A 462 -2.82 31.61 -0.55
N VAL A 463 -3.27 32.06 0.62
CA VAL A 463 -4.55 31.63 1.19
C VAL A 463 -5.69 32.36 0.47
N VAL A 464 -6.52 31.60 -0.24
CA VAL A 464 -7.70 32.06 -0.95
C VAL A 464 -8.78 31.01 -0.79
N ALA A 465 -9.91 31.36 -0.17
CA ALA A 465 -11.06 30.48 -0.08
C ALA A 465 -11.92 30.59 -1.34
N LEU A 466 -12.64 29.50 -1.66
CA LEU A 466 -13.79 29.60 -2.54
C LEU A 466 -14.90 30.37 -1.82
N ASP A 467 -15.57 31.27 -2.53
CA ASP A 467 -16.71 32.00 -1.99
C ASP A 467 -17.92 31.86 -2.92
N ARG A 468 -19.09 31.60 -2.34
CA ARG A 468 -20.33 31.34 -3.09
C ARG A 468 -20.68 32.51 -4.02
N LYS A 469 -20.40 33.75 -3.61
CA LYS A 469 -20.70 34.95 -4.42
C LYS A 469 -19.89 34.97 -5.73
N SER A 470 -18.59 34.68 -5.68
CA SER A 470 -17.75 34.56 -6.87
C SER A 470 -18.18 33.38 -7.74
N LEU A 471 -18.50 32.24 -7.11
CA LEU A 471 -18.97 31.04 -7.83
C LEU A 471 -20.26 31.31 -8.61
N LEU A 472 -21.24 32.00 -8.00
CA LEU A 472 -22.48 32.44 -8.67
C LEU A 472 -22.21 33.42 -9.82
N ALA A 473 -21.14 34.19 -9.75
CA ALA A 473 -20.68 35.07 -10.83
C ALA A 473 -19.83 34.34 -11.90
N GLY A 474 -19.75 33.01 -11.84
CA GLY A 474 -18.95 32.19 -12.77
C GLY A 474 -17.45 32.29 -12.55
N LYS A 475 -16.99 32.71 -11.36
CA LYS A 475 -15.57 32.91 -11.03
C LYS A 475 -15.10 31.92 -9.99
N ASP A 476 -14.00 31.23 -10.28
CA ASP A 476 -13.24 30.45 -9.32
C ASP A 476 -12.11 31.33 -8.76
N SER A 477 -12.29 31.82 -7.52
CA SER A 477 -11.36 32.75 -6.87
C SER A 477 -9.93 32.21 -6.75
N GLN A 478 -9.77 30.90 -6.56
CA GLN A 478 -8.47 30.25 -6.43
C GLN A 478 -7.78 30.10 -7.79
N LEU A 479 -8.54 29.70 -8.82
CA LEU A 479 -8.03 29.61 -10.19
C LEU A 479 -7.63 30.99 -10.74
N GLU A 480 -8.46 32.01 -10.52
CA GLU A 480 -8.15 33.40 -10.91
C GLU A 480 -6.87 33.90 -10.24
N LYS A 481 -6.69 33.60 -8.95
CA LYS A 481 -5.45 33.93 -8.24
C LYS A 481 -4.23 33.25 -8.86
N ALA A 482 -4.34 31.97 -9.22
CA ALA A 482 -3.28 31.22 -9.88
C ALA A 482 -2.92 31.83 -11.24
N LEU A 483 -3.92 32.11 -12.08
CA LEU A 483 -3.74 32.75 -13.38
C LEU A 483 -3.11 34.14 -13.27
N GLY A 484 -3.42 34.89 -12.21
CA GLY A 484 -2.77 36.16 -11.90
C GLY A 484 -1.29 36.01 -11.56
N ILE A 485 -0.93 35.07 -10.68
CA ILE A 485 0.45 34.84 -10.24
C ILE A 485 1.34 34.32 -11.38
N ILE A 486 0.81 33.44 -12.23
CA ILE A 486 1.53 32.86 -13.37
C ILE A 486 1.99 33.92 -14.39
N LYS A 487 1.49 35.17 -14.33
CA LYS A 487 1.95 36.22 -15.23
C LYS A 487 3.32 36.80 -14.85
N ASP A 488 3.78 36.63 -13.61
CA ASP A 488 5.05 37.21 -13.13
C ASP A 488 6.03 36.13 -12.67
N ASP A 489 7.08 35.92 -13.48
CA ASP A 489 8.16 34.97 -13.18
C ASP A 489 8.88 35.25 -11.87
N LYS A 490 8.92 36.52 -11.42
CA LYS A 490 9.67 36.92 -10.22
C LYS A 490 9.04 36.37 -8.94
N ILE A 491 7.78 35.95 -9.00
CA ILE A 491 7.06 35.39 -7.86
C ILE A 491 7.49 33.94 -7.59
N PHE A 492 7.91 33.20 -8.63
CA PHE A 492 8.27 31.80 -8.48
C PHE A 492 9.64 31.66 -7.81
N PRO A 493 9.72 30.91 -6.69
CA PRO A 493 10.99 30.72 -6.02
C PRO A 493 11.93 29.87 -6.89
N LYS A 494 13.24 30.12 -6.77
CA LYS A 494 14.23 29.28 -7.45
C LYS A 494 14.27 27.90 -6.78
N PRO A 495 14.23 26.79 -7.55
CA PRO A 495 14.36 25.45 -7.01
C PRO A 495 15.64 25.29 -6.19
N ILE A 496 15.57 24.55 -5.07
CA ILE A 496 16.73 24.33 -4.19
C ILE A 496 17.75 23.43 -4.92
N GLU A 497 18.96 23.95 -5.17
CA GLU A 497 19.99 23.22 -5.93
C GLU A 497 20.73 22.16 -5.10
N ASN A 498 20.79 22.31 -3.78
CA ASN A 498 21.51 21.40 -2.89
C ASN A 498 20.58 20.33 -2.31
N ILE A 499 20.75 19.11 -2.79
CA ILE A 499 20.26 17.90 -2.14
C ILE A 499 21.02 17.81 -0.80
N LEU A 500 20.29 17.78 0.32
CA LEU A 500 20.90 17.35 1.59
C LEU A 500 21.58 16.02 1.31
N THR A 501 22.91 15.96 1.49
CA THR A 501 23.67 14.72 1.35
C THR A 501 22.91 13.63 2.07
N ILE A 502 22.47 12.61 1.32
CA ILE A 502 21.74 11.47 1.84
C ILE A 502 22.64 10.82 2.88
N ARG A 503 22.53 11.24 4.15
CA ARG A 503 23.04 10.47 5.25
C ARG A 503 22.13 9.26 5.30
N THR A 504 22.65 8.13 4.85
CA THR A 504 22.19 6.82 5.31
C THR A 504 22.36 6.81 6.84
N ILE A 505 21.35 7.28 7.58
CA ILE A 505 21.39 7.32 9.03
C ILE A 505 21.14 5.89 9.53
N GLY A 506 22.24 5.12 9.59
CA GLY A 506 22.36 3.92 10.41
C GLY A 506 22.58 4.23 11.88
N SER A 507 21.86 5.20 12.46
CA SER A 507 21.90 5.46 13.90
C SER A 507 20.50 5.45 14.50
N ARG A 508 20.26 4.40 15.29
CA ARG A 508 19.16 4.24 16.24
C ARG A 508 18.98 5.53 17.06
N PRO A 509 17.75 6.00 17.33
CA PRO A 509 17.55 7.06 18.32
C PRO A 509 18.11 6.61 19.68
N PRO A 510 18.62 7.55 20.51
CA PRO A 510 19.08 7.22 21.85
C PRO A 510 17.94 6.55 22.63
N PRO A 511 18.23 5.53 23.45
CA PRO A 511 17.21 4.87 24.25
C PRO A 511 16.53 5.90 25.17
N PRO A 512 15.20 5.79 25.39
CA PRO A 512 14.50 6.66 26.31
C PRO A 512 15.13 6.57 27.72
N ALA A 513 15.20 7.72 28.39
CA ALA A 513 15.71 7.79 29.76
C ALA A 513 14.92 6.82 30.66
N LYS A 514 15.63 5.94 31.38
CA LYS A 514 15.02 4.97 32.30
C LYS A 514 14.18 5.71 33.35
N PRO A 515 12.92 5.29 33.62
CA PRO A 515 12.17 5.79 34.75
C PRO A 515 12.90 5.42 36.06
N LYS A 516 13.06 6.40 36.96
CA LYS A 516 13.53 6.15 38.32
C LYS A 516 12.38 5.53 39.13
N GLY A 517 12.39 4.21 39.27
CA GLY A 517 11.43 3.45 40.09
C GLY A 517 12.11 2.23 40.72
N LYS A 518 11.83 2.01 42.01
CA LYS A 518 12.52 1.10 42.95
C LYS A 518 12.71 -0.32 42.41
N THR A 519 13.93 -0.83 42.57
CA THR A 519 14.38 -2.20 42.26
C THR A 519 13.60 -3.22 43.09
N LEU A 520 12.88 -4.12 42.41
CA LEU A 520 12.41 -5.38 42.98
C LEU A 520 13.59 -6.36 43.01
N ALA A 521 13.70 -7.12 44.11
CA ALA A 521 14.81 -8.03 44.41
C ALA A 521 15.20 -8.92 43.22
N GLU A 522 16.49 -8.88 42.87
CA GLU A 522 17.08 -9.72 41.83
C GLU A 522 17.03 -11.19 42.25
N VAL A 523 16.20 -11.98 41.58
CA VAL A 523 16.37 -13.44 41.57
C VAL A 523 17.58 -13.74 40.69
N THR A 524 18.71 -14.03 41.32
CA THR A 524 19.94 -14.45 40.62
C THR A 524 19.73 -15.84 40.02
N ILE A 525 19.39 -15.91 38.74
CA ILE A 525 19.50 -17.15 37.97
C ILE A 525 20.99 -17.32 37.62
N LYS A 526 21.66 -18.32 38.21
CA LYS A 526 22.98 -18.76 37.75
C LYS A 526 22.83 -19.29 36.31
N LEU A 527 23.27 -18.49 35.34
CA LEU A 527 23.49 -18.99 33.98
C LEU A 527 24.65 -19.99 34.00
N PRO A 528 24.55 -21.13 33.30
CA PRO A 528 25.72 -21.96 33.06
C PRO A 528 26.79 -21.15 32.30
N PRO A 529 28.08 -21.41 32.54
CA PRO A 529 29.16 -20.71 31.85
C PRO A 529 29.01 -20.85 30.34
N TYR A 530 29.28 -19.76 29.63
CA TYR A 530 29.39 -19.77 28.17
C TYR A 530 30.43 -20.79 27.74
N VAL A 531 29.98 -21.85 27.08
CA VAL A 531 30.85 -22.78 26.36
C VAL A 531 31.01 -22.18 24.95
N PRO A 532 32.22 -21.75 24.56
CA PRO A 532 32.44 -21.33 23.18
C PRO A 532 32.03 -22.46 22.23
N PRO A 533 31.40 -22.17 21.07
CA PRO A 533 31.13 -23.22 20.09
C PRO A 533 32.46 -23.92 19.77
N LYS A 534 32.49 -25.24 19.93
CA LYS A 534 33.63 -26.06 19.49
C LYS A 534 33.93 -25.67 18.05
N GLU A 535 35.20 -25.43 17.73
CA GLU A 535 35.62 -25.28 16.35
C GLU A 535 35.07 -26.47 15.55
N THR A 536 34.20 -26.15 14.59
CA THR A 536 33.63 -27.13 13.66
C THR A 536 34.80 -27.87 13.00
N PRO A 537 34.85 -29.22 12.99
CA PRO A 537 35.92 -29.94 12.31
C PRO A 537 36.03 -29.47 10.85
N ALA A 538 37.26 -29.28 10.37
CA ALA A 538 37.49 -29.05 8.95
C ALA A 538 37.12 -30.32 8.17
N GLY A 539 36.13 -30.23 7.28
CA GLY A 539 35.71 -31.36 6.44
C GLY A 539 34.20 -31.50 6.31
N LYS A 540 33.78 -32.48 5.49
CA LYS A 540 32.38 -32.86 5.26
C LYS A 540 32.17 -34.21 5.93
N ASP A 541 31.35 -34.28 6.98
CA ASP A 541 31.11 -35.56 7.65
C ASP A 541 30.28 -36.51 6.78
N ALA A 542 30.48 -37.82 6.98
CA ALA A 542 29.86 -38.85 6.16
C ALA A 542 28.33 -38.84 6.23
N LYS A 543 27.75 -38.49 7.38
CA LYS A 543 26.29 -38.46 7.54
C LYS A 543 25.68 -37.30 6.78
N SER A 544 26.31 -36.12 6.81
CA SER A 544 25.89 -34.98 6.00
C SER A 544 25.93 -35.29 4.50
N LEU A 545 27.02 -35.91 4.02
CA LEU A 545 27.15 -36.32 2.62
C LEU A 545 26.09 -37.35 2.23
N GLN A 546 25.79 -38.31 3.11
CA GLN A 546 24.71 -39.27 2.90
C GLN A 546 23.35 -38.57 2.74
N VAL A 547 23.00 -37.65 3.65
CA VAL A 547 21.70 -36.93 3.61
C VAL A 547 21.56 -36.13 2.32
N ILE A 548 22.61 -35.42 1.91
CA ILE A 548 22.61 -34.65 0.65
C ILE A 548 22.51 -35.59 -0.56
N SER A 549 23.21 -36.74 -0.56
CA SER A 549 23.13 -37.72 -1.65
C SER A 549 21.73 -38.35 -1.75
N GLU A 550 21.10 -38.70 -0.63
CA GLU A 550 19.72 -39.18 -0.58
C GLU A 550 18.76 -38.15 -1.19
N PHE A 551 18.94 -36.87 -0.88
CA PHE A 551 18.15 -35.78 -1.48
C PHE A 551 18.39 -35.67 -2.99
N ILE A 552 19.65 -35.60 -3.44
CA ILE A 552 20.01 -35.45 -4.86
C ILE A 552 19.41 -36.60 -5.68
N ASN A 553 19.55 -37.85 -5.20
CA ASN A 553 18.96 -39.02 -5.84
C ASN A 553 17.43 -38.92 -5.87
N LYS A 554 16.81 -38.45 -4.79
CA LYS A 554 15.35 -38.30 -4.70
C LYS A 554 14.80 -37.29 -5.70
N ILE A 555 15.54 -36.22 -5.99
CA ILE A 555 15.07 -35.15 -6.89
C ILE A 555 15.37 -35.38 -8.37
N GLY A 556 16.02 -36.49 -8.73
CA GLY A 556 16.30 -36.88 -10.12
C GLY A 556 17.79 -37.06 -10.45
N GLY A 557 18.70 -36.80 -9.51
CA GLY A 557 20.14 -36.99 -9.67
C GLY A 557 20.89 -35.77 -10.23
N GLU A 558 22.22 -35.78 -10.10
CA GLU A 558 23.09 -34.66 -10.54
C GLU A 558 22.97 -34.37 -12.04
N GLU A 559 22.88 -35.41 -12.87
CA GLU A 559 22.84 -35.29 -14.33
C GLU A 559 21.56 -34.58 -14.81
N ALA A 560 20.40 -35.00 -14.30
CA ALA A 560 19.12 -34.42 -14.69
C ALA A 560 19.04 -32.92 -14.35
N LEU A 561 19.57 -32.51 -13.19
CA LEU A 561 19.65 -31.10 -12.79
C LEU A 561 20.73 -30.33 -13.57
N GLY A 562 21.85 -30.97 -13.86
CA GLY A 562 22.93 -30.41 -14.68
C GLY A 562 22.45 -30.03 -16.08
N ASN A 563 21.56 -30.85 -16.66
CA ASN A 563 20.96 -30.66 -17.98
C ASN A 563 19.91 -29.53 -18.05
N VAL A 564 19.56 -28.91 -16.92
CA VAL A 564 18.67 -27.73 -16.92
C VAL A 564 19.51 -26.49 -17.25
N SER A 565 19.41 -25.97 -18.46
CA SER A 565 20.05 -24.73 -18.92
C SER A 565 19.19 -23.49 -18.69
N SER A 566 17.86 -23.63 -18.68
CA SER A 566 16.90 -22.57 -18.37
C SER A 566 15.66 -23.11 -17.66
N TYR A 567 14.93 -22.24 -16.96
CA TYR A 567 13.60 -22.57 -16.48
C TYR A 567 12.72 -21.32 -16.36
N THR A 568 11.41 -21.52 -16.47
CA THR A 568 10.40 -20.51 -16.11
C THR A 568 9.54 -21.02 -14.96
N LEU A 569 9.12 -20.09 -14.11
CA LEU A 569 8.24 -20.31 -12.97
C LEU A 569 7.01 -19.44 -13.15
N LYS A 570 5.83 -20.00 -12.96
CA LYS A 570 4.58 -19.24 -12.94
C LYS A 570 3.77 -19.60 -11.71
N GLY A 571 3.12 -18.62 -11.13
CA GLY A 571 2.31 -18.83 -9.93
C GLY A 571 1.77 -17.55 -9.33
N LYS A 572 1.51 -17.61 -8.03
CA LYS A 572 1.12 -16.48 -7.20
C LYS A 572 2.14 -16.29 -6.09
N THR A 573 2.35 -15.07 -5.64
CA THR A 573 3.11 -14.78 -4.42
C THR A 573 2.31 -13.94 -3.47
N GLU A 574 2.33 -14.28 -2.19
CA GLU A 574 1.78 -13.47 -1.10
C GLU A 574 2.94 -12.78 -0.37
N ILE A 575 2.90 -11.46 -0.24
CA ILE A 575 3.90 -10.69 0.48
C ILE A 575 3.25 -10.03 1.70
N GLY A 576 3.69 -10.45 2.88
CA GLY A 576 3.29 -9.92 4.18
C GLY A 576 4.18 -8.78 4.66
N VAL A 577 3.63 -7.65 5.09
CA VAL A 577 4.37 -6.62 5.83
C VAL A 577 3.50 -6.13 6.99
N ARG A 578 4.03 -6.22 8.21
CA ARG A 578 3.38 -5.70 9.43
C ARG A 578 1.93 -6.16 9.61
N GLY A 579 1.66 -7.42 9.29
CA GLY A 579 0.34 -8.05 9.42
C GLY A 579 -0.56 -7.92 8.19
N SER A 580 -0.26 -7.02 7.26
CA SER A 580 -0.91 -6.89 5.96
C SER A 580 -0.31 -7.86 4.94
N LYS A 581 -1.05 -8.33 3.93
CA LYS A 581 -0.59 -9.35 2.96
C LYS A 581 -1.08 -9.07 1.55
N ALA A 582 -0.25 -8.68 0.57
CA ALA A 582 -0.72 -8.60 -0.81
C ALA A 582 -0.44 -9.86 -1.61
N GLU A 583 -1.32 -10.17 -2.57
CA GLU A 583 -1.10 -11.20 -3.57
C GLU A 583 -0.68 -10.57 -4.90
N PHE A 584 0.29 -11.19 -5.57
CA PHE A 584 0.75 -10.84 -6.90
C PHE A 584 0.73 -12.07 -7.80
N ASP A 585 0.50 -11.87 -9.09
CA ASP A 585 0.97 -12.79 -10.11
C ASP A 585 2.50 -12.85 -10.08
N PHE A 586 3.05 -14.06 -10.10
CA PHE A 586 4.48 -14.29 -10.01
C PHE A 586 4.98 -15.00 -11.26
N ASN A 587 6.00 -14.42 -11.89
CA ASN A 587 6.75 -15.04 -12.97
C ASN A 587 8.24 -15.00 -12.64
N GLY A 588 8.92 -16.14 -12.74
CA GLY A 588 10.36 -16.27 -12.57
C GLY A 588 11.01 -16.76 -13.85
N TYR A 589 12.18 -16.21 -14.19
CA TYR A 589 12.93 -16.55 -15.40
C TYR A 589 14.38 -16.79 -15.05
N ARG A 590 14.92 -17.94 -15.45
CA ARG A 590 16.34 -18.27 -15.27
C ARG A 590 16.92 -18.76 -16.58
N GLN A 591 18.04 -18.19 -16.98
CA GLN A 591 18.85 -18.66 -18.11
C GLN A 591 20.33 -18.71 -17.71
N LYS A 592 20.90 -19.91 -17.67
CA LYS A 592 22.31 -20.11 -17.35
C LYS A 592 23.21 -19.46 -18.42
N PRO A 593 24.40 -18.97 -18.03
CA PRO A 593 25.00 -19.05 -16.70
C PRO A 593 24.48 -17.99 -15.72
N ASP A 594 24.05 -16.82 -16.20
CA ASP A 594 24.14 -15.58 -15.42
C ASP A 594 22.87 -14.72 -15.40
N LYS A 595 21.77 -15.12 -16.05
CA LYS A 595 20.53 -14.32 -16.09
C LYS A 595 19.46 -14.88 -15.18
N TYR A 596 18.87 -14.02 -14.35
CA TYR A 596 17.73 -14.33 -13.50
C TYR A 596 16.79 -13.12 -13.39
N ALA A 597 15.48 -13.35 -13.40
CA ALA A 597 14.50 -12.30 -13.16
C ALA A 597 13.30 -12.84 -12.36
N GLU A 598 12.80 -12.03 -11.43
CA GLU A 598 11.52 -12.19 -10.73
C GLU A 598 10.61 -11.02 -11.14
N VAL A 599 9.40 -11.34 -11.59
CA VAL A 599 8.38 -10.37 -11.97
C VAL A 599 7.14 -10.63 -11.13
N MET A 600 6.73 -9.62 -10.37
CA MET A 600 5.53 -9.63 -9.55
C MET A 600 4.57 -8.57 -10.04
N GLU A 601 3.30 -8.93 -10.24
CA GLU A 601 2.32 -8.04 -10.84
C GLU A 601 1.00 -8.07 -10.10
N SER A 602 0.37 -6.91 -9.98
CA SER A 602 -0.99 -6.76 -9.45
C SER A 602 -1.66 -5.57 -10.10
N GLU A 603 -2.99 -5.59 -10.20
CA GLU A 603 -3.76 -4.46 -10.76
C GLU A 603 -3.53 -3.15 -10.00
N THR A 604 -3.31 -3.24 -8.69
CA THR A 604 -3.24 -2.08 -7.79
C THR A 604 -1.86 -1.43 -7.75
N VAL A 605 -0.80 -2.25 -7.78
CA VAL A 605 0.59 -1.79 -7.65
C VAL A 605 1.38 -1.86 -8.95
N GLY A 606 0.80 -2.48 -9.98
CA GLY A 606 1.47 -2.71 -11.24
C GLY A 606 2.57 -3.75 -11.05
N GLN A 607 3.59 -3.64 -11.89
CA GLN A 607 4.68 -4.58 -11.98
C GLN A 607 5.88 -4.15 -11.13
N ILE A 608 6.47 -5.10 -10.41
CA ILE A 608 7.78 -5.03 -9.75
C ILE A 608 8.67 -6.07 -10.43
N ARG A 609 9.83 -5.64 -10.91
CA ARG A 609 10.79 -6.49 -11.59
C ARG A 609 12.12 -6.43 -10.87
N GLU A 610 12.63 -7.59 -10.49
CA GLU A 610 13.98 -7.72 -9.97
C GLU A 610 14.79 -8.57 -10.95
N ILE A 611 15.87 -8.01 -11.48
CA ILE A 611 16.63 -8.60 -12.59
C ILE A 611 18.10 -8.64 -12.20
N TYR A 612 18.72 -9.79 -12.46
CA TYR A 612 20.13 -10.04 -12.24
C TYR A 612 20.76 -10.56 -13.53
N THR A 613 21.89 -9.98 -13.89
CA THR A 613 22.74 -10.40 -15.01
C THR A 613 24.19 -10.51 -14.52
N ALA A 614 25.14 -11.00 -15.33
CA ALA A 614 26.55 -11.02 -14.93
C ALA A 614 27.12 -9.63 -14.56
N LYS A 615 26.51 -8.55 -15.03
CA LYS A 615 27.06 -7.19 -14.88
C LYS A 615 26.27 -6.34 -13.88
N ASN A 616 24.95 -6.49 -13.86
CA ASN A 616 24.04 -5.52 -13.26
C ASN A 616 22.94 -6.22 -12.44
N TYR A 617 22.58 -5.56 -11.34
CA TYR A 617 21.31 -5.73 -10.65
C TYR A 617 20.37 -4.58 -11.04
N LEU A 618 19.11 -4.89 -11.34
CA LEU A 618 18.07 -3.90 -11.63
C LEU A 618 16.79 -4.22 -10.84
N LEU A 619 16.37 -3.27 -10.00
CA LEU A 619 15.03 -3.21 -9.43
C LEU A 619 14.24 -2.14 -10.18
N GLN A 620 13.09 -2.52 -10.71
CA GLN A 620 12.22 -1.65 -11.49
C GLN A 620 10.76 -1.77 -11.08
N SER A 621 10.01 -0.67 -11.18
CA SER A 621 8.56 -0.66 -11.01
C SER A 621 7.83 0.24 -12.00
N ASP A 622 6.53 0.04 -12.17
CA ASP A 622 5.66 0.93 -12.95
C ASP A 622 5.48 2.34 -12.32
N TYR A 623 5.77 2.53 -11.04
CA TYR A 623 5.85 3.87 -10.40
C TYR A 623 7.18 4.59 -10.67
N GLY A 624 8.06 4.02 -11.49
CA GLY A 624 9.34 4.64 -11.82
C GLY A 624 10.40 4.56 -10.72
N ILE A 625 10.24 3.69 -9.73
CA ILE A 625 11.40 3.23 -8.95
C ILE A 625 12.33 2.48 -9.90
N ILE A 626 13.56 2.96 -10.01
CA ILE A 626 14.64 2.32 -10.75
C ILE A 626 15.86 2.36 -9.85
N ARG A 627 16.38 1.19 -9.48
CA ARG A 627 17.70 1.06 -8.87
C ARG A 627 18.52 0.11 -9.70
N GLU A 628 19.56 0.64 -10.30
CA GLU A 628 20.54 -0.13 -11.03
C GLU A 628 21.88 -0.07 -10.30
N LEU A 629 22.47 -1.24 -10.04
CA LEU A 629 23.76 -1.35 -9.36
C LEU A 629 24.69 -2.23 -10.21
N PRO A 630 25.93 -1.77 -10.49
CA PRO A 630 26.92 -2.55 -11.22
C PRO A 630 27.54 -3.59 -10.30
N ILE A 631 26.79 -4.64 -9.99
CA ILE A 631 27.23 -5.73 -9.13
C ILE A 631 27.48 -6.97 -9.99
N GLN A 632 28.73 -7.43 -10.02
CA GLN A 632 29.06 -8.77 -10.51
C GLN A 632 28.58 -9.78 -9.48
N THR A 633 27.47 -10.45 -9.76
CA THR A 633 26.91 -11.45 -8.85
C THR A 633 26.80 -12.79 -9.54
N ASP A 634 27.19 -13.85 -8.83
CA ASP A 634 26.85 -15.21 -9.22
C ASP A 634 25.34 -15.42 -8.99
N THR A 635 24.55 -15.28 -10.06
CA THR A 635 23.08 -15.37 -9.98
C THR A 635 22.59 -16.74 -9.51
N SER A 636 23.43 -17.77 -9.59
CA SER A 636 23.12 -19.08 -9.02
C SER A 636 23.09 -19.12 -7.49
N LYS A 637 23.49 -18.03 -6.81
CA LYS A 637 23.37 -17.87 -5.35
C LYS A 637 22.07 -17.18 -4.92
N ILE A 638 21.49 -16.36 -5.80
CA ILE A 638 20.33 -15.51 -5.46
C ILE A 638 19.01 -16.08 -5.97
N GLU A 639 19.06 -16.89 -7.04
CA GLU A 639 17.84 -17.45 -7.63
C GLU A 639 17.00 -18.23 -6.61
N ILE A 640 15.68 -18.25 -6.79
CA ILE A 640 14.75 -18.87 -5.83
C ILE A 640 15.02 -20.37 -5.57
N LEU A 641 15.63 -21.07 -6.52
CA LEU A 641 16.05 -22.47 -6.38
C LEU A 641 17.53 -22.62 -5.99
N SER A 642 18.23 -21.54 -5.63
CA SER A 642 19.65 -21.56 -5.30
C SER A 642 20.00 -22.52 -4.17
N PRO A 643 19.20 -22.68 -3.08
CA PRO A 643 19.54 -23.63 -2.03
C PRO A 643 19.56 -25.09 -2.51
N ILE A 644 18.77 -25.41 -3.54
CA ILE A 644 18.75 -26.73 -4.19
C ILE A 644 19.93 -26.84 -5.16
N ASN A 645 20.13 -25.86 -6.04
CA ASN A 645 21.18 -25.89 -7.05
C ASN A 645 22.59 -25.89 -6.45
N ASN A 646 22.80 -25.18 -5.32
CA ASN A 646 24.09 -25.12 -4.65
C ASN A 646 24.49 -26.45 -4.00
N LEU A 647 23.55 -27.37 -3.73
CA LEU A 647 23.86 -28.71 -3.22
C LEU A 647 24.57 -29.59 -4.26
N LEU A 648 24.47 -29.25 -5.55
CA LEU A 648 25.11 -29.97 -6.66
C LEU A 648 26.56 -29.54 -6.87
N LYS A 649 26.94 -28.38 -6.33
CA LYS A 649 28.29 -27.84 -6.49
C LYS A 649 29.20 -28.50 -5.47
N LYS A 650 30.04 -29.42 -5.94
CA LYS A 650 30.93 -30.24 -5.09
C LYS A 650 31.74 -29.41 -4.10
N ASP A 651 32.17 -28.20 -4.46
CA ASP A 651 33.07 -27.38 -3.62
C ASP A 651 32.37 -26.22 -2.88
N PHE A 652 31.07 -26.02 -3.09
CA PHE A 652 30.34 -24.86 -2.53
C PHE A 652 30.33 -24.82 -1.00
N TYR A 653 30.34 -26.00 -0.35
CA TYR A 653 30.43 -26.12 1.10
C TYR A 653 31.84 -26.53 1.51
N LYS A 654 32.53 -25.68 2.26
CA LYS A 654 33.84 -25.97 2.86
C LYS A 654 33.73 -26.94 4.04
N SER A 655 32.65 -26.88 4.80
CA SER A 655 32.34 -27.85 5.85
C SER A 655 30.87 -28.22 5.86
N LEU A 656 30.58 -29.45 6.25
CA LEU A 656 29.25 -29.98 6.50
C LEU A 656 29.27 -30.78 7.79
N VAL A 657 28.41 -30.42 8.74
CA VAL A 657 28.30 -31.07 10.05
C VAL A 657 26.85 -31.42 10.36
N TYR A 658 26.59 -32.70 10.55
CA TYR A 658 25.30 -33.23 10.95
C TYR A 658 25.00 -32.87 12.42
N GLN A 659 23.93 -32.12 12.65
CA GLN A 659 23.55 -31.60 13.97
C GLN A 659 22.55 -32.51 14.69
N GLY A 660 21.87 -33.41 13.97
CA GLY A 660 20.87 -34.31 14.53
C GLY A 660 19.54 -34.29 13.77
N SER A 661 18.55 -34.97 14.33
CA SER A 661 17.16 -34.96 13.84
C SER A 661 16.28 -34.24 14.85
N PHE A 662 15.46 -33.31 14.36
CA PHE A 662 14.58 -32.49 15.19
C PHE A 662 13.14 -32.57 14.70
N ASP A 663 12.18 -32.36 15.61
CA ASP A 663 10.78 -32.21 15.21
C ASP A 663 10.57 -30.87 14.52
N ARG A 664 9.85 -30.89 13.41
CA ARG A 664 9.42 -29.73 12.65
C ARG A 664 7.96 -29.96 12.24
N GLN A 665 7.05 -29.32 12.97
CA GLN A 665 5.60 -29.38 12.74
C GLN A 665 5.07 -30.84 12.72
N GLY A 666 5.55 -31.67 13.64
CA GLY A 666 5.13 -33.08 13.76
C GLY A 666 5.82 -34.04 12.79
N LYS A 667 6.79 -33.57 11.99
CA LYS A 667 7.66 -34.41 11.15
C LYS A 667 9.11 -34.32 11.62
N LYS A 668 9.87 -35.41 11.46
CA LYS A 668 11.31 -35.39 11.77
C LYS A 668 12.12 -34.86 10.59
N ALA A 669 13.06 -33.95 10.86
CA ALA A 669 14.00 -33.44 9.87
C ALA A 669 15.46 -33.60 10.34
N HIS A 670 16.32 -34.12 9.48
CA HIS A 670 17.78 -34.06 9.60
C HIS A 670 18.25 -32.61 9.41
N VAL A 671 19.08 -32.10 10.34
CA VAL A 671 19.64 -30.75 10.26
C VAL A 671 21.15 -30.82 10.06
N LEU A 672 21.63 -30.08 9.07
CA LEU A 672 23.05 -29.93 8.73
C LEU A 672 23.45 -28.48 8.97
N GLU A 673 24.58 -28.25 9.62
CA GLU A 673 25.29 -26.97 9.58
C GLU A 673 26.30 -27.01 8.43
N ALA A 674 26.31 -25.99 7.58
CA ALA A 674 27.27 -25.88 6.50
C ALA A 674 28.02 -24.55 6.56
N LYS A 675 29.31 -24.55 6.21
CA LYS A 675 30.06 -23.31 5.92
C LYS A 675 30.28 -23.19 4.42
N THR A 676 29.86 -22.08 3.83
CA THR A 676 30.04 -21.80 2.39
C THR A 676 31.51 -21.48 2.08
N GLU A 677 31.86 -21.45 0.80
CA GLU A 677 33.17 -20.98 0.32
C GLU A 677 33.56 -19.57 0.85
N GLU A 678 32.56 -18.72 1.07
CA GLU A 678 32.71 -17.35 1.58
C GLU A 678 32.81 -17.28 3.11
N GLY A 679 32.70 -18.42 3.80
CA GLY A 679 32.77 -18.52 5.25
C GLY A 679 31.45 -18.23 5.96
N LEU A 680 30.34 -18.12 5.23
CA LEU A 680 29.01 -17.95 5.80
C LEU A 680 28.55 -19.27 6.42
N THR A 681 27.99 -19.20 7.63
CA THR A 681 27.39 -20.38 8.28
C THR A 681 25.90 -20.42 7.96
N ILE A 682 25.44 -21.56 7.46
CA ILE A 682 24.05 -21.80 7.12
C ILE A 682 23.57 -23.10 7.76
N ALA A 683 22.24 -23.29 7.85
CA ALA A 683 21.63 -24.55 8.22
C ALA A 683 20.72 -25.08 7.10
N LEU A 684 20.75 -26.38 6.88
CA LEU A 684 19.90 -27.10 5.93
C LEU A 684 19.07 -28.12 6.68
N ALA A 685 17.77 -28.20 6.38
CA ALA A 685 16.85 -29.16 6.98
C ALA A 685 16.25 -30.07 5.92
N PHE A 686 16.41 -31.37 6.09
CA PHE A 686 15.91 -32.41 5.18
C PHE A 686 14.90 -33.28 5.92
N ASP A 687 13.72 -33.49 5.36
CA ASP A 687 12.71 -34.37 5.94
C ASP A 687 13.20 -35.82 5.92
N VAL A 688 13.05 -36.53 7.05
CA VAL A 688 13.66 -37.86 7.24
C VAL A 688 13.00 -38.93 6.36
N GLU A 689 11.70 -38.82 6.11
CA GLU A 689 10.92 -39.81 5.37
C GLU A 689 10.98 -39.56 3.88
N SER A 690 10.63 -38.34 3.46
CA SER A 690 10.58 -37.96 2.05
C SER A 690 11.96 -37.70 1.44
N LYS A 691 12.98 -37.46 2.28
CA LYS A 691 14.36 -37.09 1.90
C LYS A 691 14.49 -35.72 1.25
N LEU A 692 13.44 -34.91 1.26
CA LEU A 692 13.39 -33.63 0.59
C LEU A 692 14.01 -32.53 1.44
N LEU A 693 14.69 -31.57 0.81
CA LEU A 693 15.06 -30.31 1.45
C LEU A 693 13.76 -29.58 1.80
N VAL A 694 13.60 -29.20 3.06
CA VAL A 694 12.38 -28.55 3.54
C VAL A 694 12.65 -27.22 4.23
N GLY A 695 13.92 -26.92 4.53
CA GLY A 695 14.35 -25.66 5.12
C GLY A 695 15.80 -25.32 4.80
N TYR A 696 16.04 -24.03 4.63
CA TYR A 696 17.34 -23.39 4.50
C TYR A 696 17.34 -22.18 5.44
N VAL A 697 18.38 -22.02 6.24
CA VAL A 697 18.56 -20.84 7.10
C VAL A 697 19.94 -20.28 6.82
N GLY A 698 19.97 -19.18 6.07
CA GLY A 698 21.16 -18.39 5.84
C GLY A 698 21.35 -17.32 6.92
N GLN A 699 22.40 -16.51 6.75
CA GLN A 699 22.70 -15.41 7.67
C GLN A 699 21.66 -14.28 7.59
N PHE A 700 21.05 -14.07 6.43
CA PHE A 700 20.16 -12.95 6.15
C PHE A 700 18.71 -13.33 5.89
N TYR A 701 18.44 -14.60 5.59
CA TYR A 701 17.10 -15.10 5.34
C TYR A 701 16.95 -16.59 5.62
N ALA A 702 15.71 -17.01 5.85
CA ALA A 702 15.30 -18.41 5.86
C ALA A 702 14.35 -18.69 4.69
N VAL A 703 14.47 -19.88 4.10
CA VAL A 703 13.57 -20.37 3.06
C VAL A 703 13.02 -21.73 3.48
N SER A 704 11.74 -21.97 3.27
CA SER A 704 11.15 -23.30 3.34
C SER A 704 10.57 -23.74 2.01
N PHE A 705 10.67 -25.03 1.75
CA PHE A 705 10.21 -25.68 0.53
C PHE A 705 9.14 -26.71 0.86
N GLY A 706 8.12 -26.80 0.00
CA GLY A 706 7.01 -27.73 0.14
C GLY A 706 6.35 -28.04 -1.20
N ASP A 707 5.37 -28.94 -1.17
CA ASP A 707 4.59 -29.36 -2.34
C ASP A 707 5.48 -29.76 -3.52
N TYR A 708 6.33 -30.75 -3.31
CA TYR A 708 7.23 -31.23 -4.35
C TYR A 708 6.45 -32.03 -5.40
N ARG A 709 6.61 -31.68 -6.68
CA ARG A 709 5.92 -32.33 -7.80
C ARG A 709 6.89 -32.72 -8.90
N GLN A 710 6.54 -33.80 -9.59
CA GLN A 710 7.34 -34.34 -10.69
C GLN A 710 7.20 -33.47 -11.94
N ILE A 711 8.31 -33.03 -12.51
CA ILE A 711 8.41 -32.25 -13.75
C ILE A 711 9.51 -32.89 -14.61
N GLY A 712 9.10 -33.63 -15.65
CA GLY A 712 10.01 -34.50 -16.39
C GLY A 712 10.69 -35.49 -15.43
N ASN A 713 12.03 -35.51 -15.43
CA ASN A 713 12.81 -36.38 -14.55
C ASN A 713 13.15 -35.74 -13.19
N LEU A 714 12.69 -34.52 -12.92
CA LEU A 714 13.00 -33.78 -11.70
C LEU A 714 11.81 -33.69 -10.75
N LEU A 715 12.10 -33.70 -9.45
CA LEU A 715 11.13 -33.43 -8.39
C LEU A 715 11.43 -32.05 -7.80
N LEU A 716 10.53 -31.07 -8.01
CA LEU A 716 10.77 -29.65 -7.69
C LEU A 716 9.69 -29.08 -6.76
N PRO A 717 10.01 -28.09 -5.90
CA PRO A 717 9.05 -27.51 -4.97
C PRO A 717 8.08 -26.54 -5.66
N PHE A 718 6.78 -26.68 -5.37
CA PHE A 718 5.74 -25.74 -5.82
C PHE A 718 5.33 -24.74 -4.73
N GLN A 719 5.79 -24.92 -3.49
CA GLN A 719 5.64 -23.94 -2.42
C GLN A 719 6.99 -23.52 -1.88
N ILE A 720 7.24 -22.20 -1.89
CA ILE A 720 8.49 -21.60 -1.45
C ILE A 720 8.16 -20.42 -0.55
N GLU A 721 8.67 -20.41 0.68
CA GLU A 721 8.39 -19.35 1.65
C GLU A 721 9.68 -18.74 2.18
N ARG A 722 9.88 -17.44 1.99
CA ARG A 722 11.03 -16.65 2.44
C ARG A 722 10.63 -15.86 3.71
N GLU A 723 11.27 -16.14 4.84
CA GLU A 723 11.16 -15.41 6.12
C GLU A 723 9.75 -15.19 6.70
N ASN A 724 8.74 -16.01 6.33
CA ASN A 724 7.31 -15.72 6.57
C ASN A 724 6.85 -14.37 5.99
N LEU A 725 7.66 -13.77 5.13
CA LEU A 725 7.44 -12.49 4.47
C LEU A 725 6.84 -12.73 3.09
N MET A 726 7.41 -13.64 2.32
CA MET A 726 6.99 -13.92 0.96
C MET A 726 6.69 -15.40 0.80
N LYS A 727 5.47 -15.73 0.37
CA LYS A 727 5.04 -17.09 0.08
C LYS A 727 4.68 -17.23 -1.39
N ILE A 728 5.51 -17.94 -2.13
CA ILE A 728 5.33 -18.24 -3.54
C ILE A 728 4.66 -19.61 -3.67
N THR A 729 3.55 -19.65 -4.39
CA THR A 729 2.82 -20.85 -4.76
C THR A 729 2.81 -20.95 -6.28
N LEU A 730 3.61 -21.87 -6.80
CA LEU A 730 3.74 -22.13 -8.23
C LEU A 730 2.56 -22.98 -8.72
N ASN A 731 2.16 -22.75 -9.96
CA ASN A 731 1.24 -23.63 -10.68
C ASN A 731 1.91 -24.29 -11.89
N GLU A 732 3.02 -23.74 -12.38
CA GLU A 732 3.77 -24.27 -13.52
C GLU A 732 5.27 -24.02 -13.34
N ILE A 733 6.06 -25.03 -13.74
CA ILE A 733 7.51 -24.96 -13.92
C ILE A 733 7.80 -25.56 -15.29
N LEU A 734 8.45 -24.81 -16.18
CA LEU A 734 8.94 -25.32 -17.46
C LEU A 734 10.46 -25.41 -17.42
N LEU A 735 11.00 -26.57 -17.80
CA LEU A 735 12.43 -26.83 -17.87
C LEU A 735 12.91 -26.68 -19.30
N ASN A 736 14.05 -26.02 -19.48
CA ASN A 736 14.68 -25.72 -20.75
C ASN A 736 13.79 -25.00 -21.80
N PRO A 737 12.91 -24.06 -21.42
CA PRO A 737 12.17 -23.28 -22.41
C PRO A 737 13.08 -22.26 -23.11
N THR A 738 12.70 -21.85 -24.31
CA THR A 738 13.18 -20.60 -24.91
C THR A 738 12.60 -19.43 -24.10
N ILE A 739 13.45 -18.55 -23.58
CA ILE A 739 13.05 -17.38 -22.78
C ILE A 739 13.23 -16.12 -23.64
N ASP A 740 12.22 -15.25 -23.66
CA ASP A 740 12.34 -13.94 -24.29
C ASP A 740 13.35 -13.08 -23.50
N GLU A 741 14.38 -12.60 -24.20
CA GLU A 741 15.44 -11.75 -23.69
C GLU A 741 14.93 -10.43 -23.09
N SER A 742 13.74 -9.96 -23.50
CA SER A 742 13.10 -8.77 -22.94
C SER A 742 12.86 -8.88 -21.41
N ASN A 743 12.71 -10.11 -20.89
CA ASN A 743 12.52 -10.36 -19.46
C ASN A 743 13.74 -9.96 -18.61
N PHE A 744 14.94 -9.93 -19.21
CA PHE A 744 16.19 -9.57 -18.54
C PHE A 744 16.63 -8.12 -18.82
N ASN A 745 15.82 -7.34 -19.53
CA ASN A 745 16.10 -5.96 -19.88
C ASN A 745 15.22 -4.98 -19.10
N LYS A 746 15.70 -3.74 -18.93
CA LYS A 746 14.88 -2.64 -18.41
C LYS A 746 13.64 -2.47 -19.31
N LYS A 747 12.45 -2.45 -18.71
CA LYS A 747 11.18 -2.13 -19.39
C LYS A 747 11.11 -0.63 -19.54
N GLU A 748 10.70 -0.14 -20.69
CA GLU A 748 10.57 1.29 -20.90
C GLU A 748 9.21 1.77 -20.39
N ASN A 749 9.21 2.75 -19.48
CA ASN A 749 7.99 3.42 -19.01
C ASN A 749 7.75 4.71 -19.78
N CYS A 750 6.53 5.25 -19.72
CA CYS A 750 6.17 6.47 -20.46
C CYS A 750 7.08 7.68 -20.16
N PHE A 751 7.63 7.72 -18.94
CA PHE A 751 8.46 8.82 -18.42
C PHE A 751 9.96 8.60 -18.64
N ASP A 752 10.36 7.47 -19.24
CA ASP A 752 11.74 7.22 -19.67
C ASP A 752 12.08 7.91 -21.00
N LYS A 753 11.07 8.34 -21.78
CA LYS A 753 11.24 9.10 -23.04
C LYS A 753 11.02 10.59 -22.83
N ALA A 754 11.87 11.44 -23.41
CA ALA A 754 11.64 12.89 -23.44
C ALA A 754 10.34 13.28 -24.19
N ASN A 755 9.84 14.50 -23.94
CA ASN A 755 8.64 15.07 -24.57
C ASN A 755 8.84 15.49 -26.04
#